data_AF-A0A944DH48-F1
#
_entry.id   AF-A0A944DH48-F1
#
_cell.length_a   1.000
_cell.length_b   1.000
_cell.length_c   1.000
_cell.angle_alpha   90.00
_cell.angle_beta   90.00
_cell.angle_gamma   90.00
#
_symmetry.space_group_name_H-M   'P 1'
#
loop_
_entity.id
_entity.type
_entity.pdbx_description
1 polymer ?
#
loop_
_entity_poly.entity_id
_entity_poly.type
_entity_poly.pdbx_seq_one_letter_code
_entity_poly.pdbx_strand_id
1 'polypeptide(L)'
;MTEPVKTLTVGLLWHSISSDNLGVGALTLGQMAVISEAARRRGLSTRFVVIGTRGGTPYSVESFDVVGTAEFALRAFKSGHFEAISLLRHCDIVFDIGEGDSFSDIYGNKRLAIQVFAKLLVRLFRKPLVLSPQTIGPFKSSFGKFLGSVAMRAASRIYARDHLSMDVLQNSRYRGKSAEVIDVAFALPFVRPVRPEGGPVNVGLNVSGLLYNGGYSGSNEFKLTVDYRALIDGVCEYLLAQPGVDVYLVPHVISDASETEDDLRASQGLIQRYPALRLAPRFQSPSEAKSFIAGMDFFTGARMHACIAAFSVGVPVLPMAYSRKFNGLFNSLDYRHVIDCLALDTPAALNMFIEAFERRSDLFVEVEAGNRVARTKLETYTDQLSTLLPGARGGAHAISSVTDESGAKRLLRAVLPHPVAEAAKVVKRLALLLVNSGYDFWRYSRFSSSVFRGDSEEKLRALITIHYHSIEKGLSLHNPRPGFGVAAIDTLLDHLSRYLDKYGPAAHLSVPLNALHAYLDFNRQQGVEKPALESRVAAFEQAYTNALGPLPSGGGVKALPRHEIEAAVAGVGADFFMKRYSIRQFAPVDVPMALIEEAVRRAQKTPAVCNRQSGRAWIVSGSEDIARVLDIQKGARGFAEQVNKVIVVTSDLCNFQSPGERYQSWIDGGLFAMSLIYALHSLGLGSCCLNWSMEYRRDMELKRFLKMPQSETVIMLLAVGALPEELAVAESTRKPLEEVMVQFSA
;
A
#
# COMPACT_ATOMS: atom_id res chain seq x y z
N MET A 1 17.41 51.86 -16.35
CA MET A 1 17.56 50.48 -15.83
C MET A 1 16.15 49.96 -15.58
N THR A 2 15.68 49.02 -16.40
CA THR A 2 14.37 48.38 -16.21
C THR A 2 14.41 47.50 -14.96
N GLU A 3 13.43 47.64 -14.06
CA GLU A 3 13.32 46.75 -12.90
C GLU A 3 13.25 45.28 -13.37
N PRO A 4 13.88 44.33 -12.66
CA PRO A 4 13.85 42.92 -13.03
C PRO A 4 12.40 42.39 -12.98
N VAL A 5 11.91 41.89 -14.12
CA VAL A 5 10.58 41.26 -14.23
C VAL A 5 10.51 40.10 -13.25
N LYS A 6 9.55 40.14 -12.34
CA LYS A 6 9.37 39.12 -11.31
C LYS A 6 8.84 37.82 -11.93
N THR A 7 9.50 36.70 -11.67
CA THR A 7 9.11 35.38 -12.20
C THR A 7 8.33 34.56 -11.18
N LEU A 8 7.21 33.98 -11.61
CA LEU A 8 6.34 33.09 -10.85
C LEU A 8 6.63 31.63 -11.21
N THR A 9 6.86 30.78 -10.21
CA THR A 9 7.03 29.33 -10.40
C THR A 9 5.68 28.63 -10.29
N VAL A 10 5.19 28.10 -11.40
CA VAL A 10 3.86 27.50 -11.51
C VAL A 10 3.98 25.97 -11.57
N GLY A 11 3.37 25.28 -10.62
CA GLY A 11 3.22 23.83 -10.66
C GLY A 11 2.01 23.41 -11.48
N LEU A 12 2.19 22.46 -12.39
CA LEU A 12 1.14 21.84 -13.21
C LEU A 12 1.01 20.37 -12.82
N LEU A 13 0.03 20.08 -11.96
CA LEU A 13 -0.25 18.76 -11.38
C LEU A 13 -1.25 17.97 -12.24
N TRP A 14 -0.93 16.69 -12.50
CA TRP A 14 -1.61 15.81 -13.46
C TRP A 14 -1.70 16.38 -14.88
N HIS A 15 -0.76 17.26 -15.21
CA HIS A 15 -0.45 17.66 -16.57
C HIS A 15 0.64 16.76 -17.13
N SER A 16 0.75 16.71 -18.45
CA SER A 16 1.83 15.97 -19.11
C SER A 16 2.32 16.68 -20.36
N ILE A 17 3.64 16.68 -20.50
CA ILE A 17 4.35 17.07 -21.73
C ILE A 17 4.87 15.84 -22.48
N SER A 18 4.49 14.63 -22.07
CA SER A 18 4.73 13.41 -22.84
C SER A 18 3.52 12.48 -22.79
N SER A 19 2.89 12.25 -23.94
CA SER A 19 1.78 11.32 -24.09
C SER A 19 1.63 10.89 -25.54
N ASP A 20 1.10 9.69 -25.73
CA ASP A 20 0.73 9.19 -27.06
C ASP A 20 -0.57 9.85 -27.56
N ASN A 21 -1.31 10.55 -26.67
CA ASN A 21 -2.55 11.25 -26.98
C ASN A 21 -2.33 12.77 -27.00
N LEU A 22 -2.32 13.36 -28.20
CA LEU A 22 -2.10 14.81 -28.41
C LEU A 22 -3.10 15.69 -27.63
N GLY A 23 -4.28 15.17 -27.30
CA GLY A 23 -5.25 15.86 -26.46
C GLY A 23 -4.74 16.17 -25.05
N VAL A 24 -3.96 15.26 -24.44
CA VAL A 24 -3.38 15.48 -23.10
C VAL A 24 -2.34 16.60 -23.13
N GLY A 25 -1.54 16.65 -24.20
CA GLY A 25 -0.60 17.74 -24.43
C GLY A 25 -1.31 19.08 -24.68
N ALA A 26 -2.40 19.06 -25.45
CA ALA A 26 -3.19 20.27 -25.77
C ALA A 26 -3.70 20.95 -24.50
N LEU A 27 -4.18 20.16 -23.53
CA LEU A 27 -4.60 20.65 -22.21
C LEU A 27 -3.44 21.33 -21.46
N THR A 28 -2.24 20.75 -21.52
CA THR A 28 -1.06 21.27 -20.82
C THR A 28 -0.55 22.56 -21.44
N LEU A 29 -0.34 22.60 -22.76
CA LEU A 29 0.12 23.78 -23.47
C LEU A 29 -0.92 24.91 -23.45
N GLY A 30 -2.21 24.57 -23.57
CA GLY A 30 -3.31 25.52 -23.43
C GLY A 30 -3.35 26.15 -22.03
N GLN A 31 -3.20 25.35 -20.97
CA GLN A 31 -3.11 25.87 -19.60
C GLN A 31 -1.90 26.80 -19.41
N MET A 32 -0.73 26.42 -19.94
CA MET A 32 0.48 27.26 -19.87
C MET A 32 0.27 28.60 -20.57
N ALA A 33 -0.38 28.62 -21.74
CA ALA A 33 -0.71 29.85 -22.47
C ALA A 33 -1.61 30.78 -21.65
N VAL A 34 -2.70 30.25 -21.08
CA VAL A 34 -3.64 31.04 -20.26
C VAL A 34 -2.99 31.60 -19.01
N ILE A 35 -2.20 30.79 -18.30
CA ILE A 35 -1.49 31.25 -17.08
C ILE A 35 -0.45 32.31 -17.44
N SER A 36 0.29 32.14 -18.54
CA SER A 36 1.30 33.10 -18.96
C SER A 36 0.67 34.44 -19.34
N GLU A 37 -0.48 34.44 -20.03
CA GLU A 37 -1.23 35.65 -20.32
C GLU A 37 -1.75 36.33 -19.05
N ALA A 38 -2.32 35.57 -18.11
CA ALA A 38 -2.77 36.10 -16.82
C ALA A 38 -1.62 36.71 -16.00
N ALA A 39 -0.43 36.08 -16.03
CA ALA A 39 0.77 36.60 -15.38
C ALA A 39 1.29 37.87 -16.06
N ARG A 40 1.29 37.91 -17.40
CA ARG A 40 1.71 39.06 -18.19
C ARG A 40 0.85 40.29 -17.89
N ARG A 41 -0.48 40.12 -17.73
CA ARG A 41 -1.41 41.20 -17.29
C ARG A 41 -1.06 41.79 -15.92
N ARG A 42 -0.27 41.08 -15.12
CA ARG A 42 0.22 41.49 -13.79
C ARG A 42 1.69 41.93 -13.80
N GLY A 43 2.32 42.03 -14.97
CA GLY A 43 3.75 42.35 -15.11
C GLY A 43 4.68 41.25 -14.59
N LEU A 44 4.22 39.99 -14.58
CA LEU A 44 4.98 38.82 -14.12
C LEU A 44 5.41 37.96 -15.33
N SER A 45 6.55 37.29 -15.19
CA SER A 45 6.93 36.17 -16.05
C SER A 45 6.61 34.83 -15.38
N THR A 46 6.50 33.75 -16.15
CA THR A 46 6.17 32.41 -15.65
C THR A 46 7.28 31.42 -15.95
N ARG A 47 7.51 30.51 -15.01
CA ARG A 47 8.24 29.26 -15.24
C ARG A 47 7.41 28.10 -14.74
N PHE A 48 7.49 26.96 -15.40
CA PHE A 48 6.60 25.83 -15.18
C PHE A 48 7.35 24.61 -14.66
N VAL A 49 6.66 23.88 -13.77
CA VAL A 49 7.04 22.56 -13.30
C VAL A 49 5.91 21.62 -13.63
N VAL A 50 6.16 20.57 -14.40
CA VAL A 50 5.12 19.62 -14.83
C VAL A 50 5.22 18.32 -14.05
N ILE A 51 4.14 17.94 -13.35
CA ILE A 51 4.10 16.77 -12.47
C ILE A 51 2.88 15.94 -12.81
N GLY A 52 3.05 14.74 -13.35
CA GLY A 52 1.91 13.93 -13.78
C GLY A 52 2.32 12.54 -14.26
N THR A 53 1.58 12.01 -15.22
CA THR A 53 1.90 10.75 -15.89
C THR A 53 2.91 11.01 -17.02
N ARG A 54 3.87 10.10 -17.20
CA ARG A 54 4.78 10.11 -18.36
C ARG A 54 4.27 9.11 -19.39
N GLY A 55 4.05 9.57 -20.62
CA GLY A 55 3.79 8.71 -21.78
C GLY A 55 5.01 8.53 -22.67
N GLY A 56 4.86 7.75 -23.74
CA GLY A 56 5.95 7.34 -24.63
C GLY A 56 6.49 8.44 -25.53
N THR A 57 5.65 9.40 -25.92
CA THR A 57 6.01 10.47 -26.87
C THR A 57 6.12 11.84 -26.18
N PRO A 58 7.31 12.48 -26.08
CA PRO A 58 7.44 13.85 -25.58
C PRO A 58 6.95 14.89 -26.59
N TYR A 59 6.46 16.03 -26.09
CA TYR A 59 6.03 17.17 -26.91
C TYR A 59 7.05 18.30 -26.87
N SER A 60 7.19 19.03 -27.98
CA SER A 60 7.92 20.30 -27.98
C SER A 60 7.19 21.33 -27.10
N VAL A 61 7.96 21.97 -26.21
CA VAL A 61 7.51 23.01 -25.25
C VAL A 61 8.38 24.26 -25.35
N GLU A 62 9.09 24.47 -26.47
CA GLU A 62 10.10 25.54 -26.64
C GLU A 62 9.57 26.95 -26.39
N SER A 63 8.25 27.16 -26.53
CA SER A 63 7.58 28.43 -26.25
C SER A 63 7.34 28.71 -24.76
N PHE A 64 7.67 27.78 -23.86
CA PHE A 64 7.44 27.89 -22.42
C PHE A 64 8.70 27.54 -21.59
N ASP A 65 8.99 28.32 -20.55
CA ASP A 65 10.09 28.05 -19.62
C ASP A 65 9.72 26.89 -18.66
N VAL A 66 10.01 25.65 -19.06
CA VAL A 66 9.78 24.44 -18.23
C VAL A 66 11.07 24.06 -17.50
N VAL A 67 11.10 24.29 -16.19
CA VAL A 67 12.32 24.12 -15.36
C VAL A 67 12.40 22.78 -14.63
N GLY A 68 11.36 21.94 -14.72
CA GLY A 68 11.37 20.62 -14.10
C GLY A 68 10.18 19.75 -14.48
N THR A 69 10.41 18.44 -14.58
CA THR A 69 9.36 17.45 -14.84
C THR A 69 9.51 16.24 -13.92
N ALA A 70 8.42 15.73 -13.38
CA ALA A 70 8.44 14.52 -12.56
C ALA A 70 7.21 13.65 -12.74
N GLU A 71 7.39 12.34 -12.60
CA GLU A 71 6.27 11.40 -12.53
C GLU A 71 5.71 11.36 -11.10
N PHE A 72 4.38 11.40 -10.96
CA PHE A 72 3.74 11.20 -9.65
C PHE A 72 3.40 9.72 -9.43
N ALA A 73 4.37 8.95 -8.91
CA ALA A 73 4.20 7.52 -8.64
C ALA A 73 4.23 7.19 -7.13
N LEU A 74 3.22 6.48 -6.61
CA LEU A 74 3.23 6.00 -5.21
C LEU A 74 4.40 5.06 -4.90
N ARG A 75 4.96 4.39 -5.92
CA ARG A 75 6.15 3.53 -5.76
C ARG A 75 7.40 4.32 -5.38
N ALA A 76 7.46 5.62 -5.73
CA ALA A 76 8.56 6.50 -5.38
C ALA A 76 8.69 6.70 -3.85
N PHE A 77 7.59 6.54 -3.10
CA PHE A 77 7.61 6.52 -1.63
C PHE A 77 8.28 5.28 -1.03
N LYS A 78 8.42 4.20 -1.82
CA LYS A 78 9.17 2.99 -1.42
C LYS A 78 10.65 3.08 -1.75
N SER A 79 11.02 3.81 -2.81
CA SER A 79 12.41 3.99 -3.26
C SER A 79 13.11 5.21 -2.67
N GLY A 80 12.40 6.10 -1.97
CA GLY A 80 12.97 7.31 -1.36
C GLY A 80 13.27 8.44 -2.35
N HIS A 81 12.83 8.31 -3.60
CA HIS A 81 12.98 9.35 -4.62
C HIS A 81 11.77 10.30 -4.59
N PHE A 82 11.95 11.48 -4.01
CA PHE A 82 10.88 12.45 -3.75
C PHE A 82 10.89 13.65 -4.72
N GLU A 83 11.31 13.46 -5.97
CA GLU A 83 11.49 14.55 -6.94
C GLU A 83 10.20 15.38 -7.14
N ALA A 84 9.06 14.73 -7.39
CA ALA A 84 7.76 15.41 -7.51
C ALA A 84 7.39 16.24 -6.26
N ILE A 85 7.72 15.74 -5.06
CA ILE A 85 7.44 16.45 -3.81
C ILE A 85 8.38 17.65 -3.65
N SER A 86 9.66 17.48 -3.97
CA SER A 86 10.65 18.56 -3.95
C SER A 86 10.23 19.68 -4.88
N LEU A 87 9.87 19.35 -6.12
CA LEU A 87 9.41 20.31 -7.12
C LEU A 87 8.14 21.06 -6.66
N LEU A 88 7.12 20.36 -6.14
CA LEU A 88 5.90 20.99 -5.60
C LEU A 88 6.17 22.01 -4.49
N ARG A 89 7.19 21.79 -3.65
CA ARG A 89 7.53 22.70 -2.54
C ARG A 89 8.06 24.05 -3.05
N HIS A 90 8.71 24.06 -4.21
CA HIS A 90 9.31 25.25 -4.81
C HIS A 90 8.35 26.05 -5.68
N CYS A 91 7.17 25.50 -6.00
CA CYS A 91 6.13 26.24 -6.71
C CYS A 91 5.50 27.34 -5.84
N ASP A 92 5.12 28.46 -6.44
CA ASP A 92 4.38 29.56 -5.79
C ASP A 92 2.87 29.28 -5.78
N ILE A 93 2.37 28.67 -6.84
CA ILE A 93 0.97 28.26 -7.03
C ILE A 93 0.93 26.94 -7.82
N VAL A 94 -0.07 26.11 -7.57
CA VAL A 94 -0.24 24.83 -8.28
C VAL A 94 -1.63 24.75 -8.92
N PHE A 95 -1.63 24.41 -10.20
CA PHE A 95 -2.79 24.14 -11.03
C PHE A 95 -2.90 22.65 -11.27
N ASP A 96 -4.10 22.12 -11.17
CA ASP A 96 -4.40 20.70 -11.27
C ASP A 96 -5.46 20.47 -12.32
N ILE A 97 -5.20 19.61 -13.31
CA ILE A 97 -6.17 19.31 -14.37
C ILE A 97 -6.72 17.88 -14.31
N GLY A 98 -6.20 17.03 -13.43
CA GLY A 98 -6.66 15.65 -13.28
C GLY A 98 -6.66 14.85 -14.59
N GLU A 99 -5.67 15.05 -15.46
CA GLU A 99 -5.62 14.49 -16.83
C GLU A 99 -6.83 14.87 -17.72
N GLY A 100 -7.53 15.94 -17.38
CA GLY A 100 -8.70 16.48 -18.08
C GLY A 100 -10.03 15.87 -17.64
N ASP A 101 -10.08 14.56 -17.38
CA ASP A 101 -11.33 13.87 -17.07
C ASP A 101 -11.26 12.81 -15.96
N SER A 102 -10.08 12.59 -15.39
CA SER A 102 -9.84 11.44 -14.52
C SER A 102 -10.18 11.70 -13.05
N PHE A 103 -10.65 12.90 -12.71
CA PHE A 103 -11.09 13.26 -11.36
C PHE A 103 -12.50 12.74 -11.05
N SER A 104 -12.64 11.41 -11.06
CA SER A 104 -13.87 10.65 -10.84
C SER A 104 -13.55 9.26 -10.27
N ASP A 105 -14.51 8.61 -9.61
CA ASP A 105 -14.36 7.23 -9.13
C ASP A 105 -14.68 6.17 -10.19
N ILE A 106 -15.16 6.55 -11.38
CA ILE A 106 -15.42 5.61 -12.49
C ILE A 106 -14.14 4.97 -13.03
N TYR A 107 -12.99 5.63 -12.85
CA TYR A 107 -11.66 5.11 -13.19
C TYR A 107 -11.01 4.35 -12.03
N GLY A 108 -11.77 4.04 -10.98
CA GLY A 108 -11.35 3.28 -9.82
C GLY A 108 -10.91 4.14 -8.63
N ASN A 109 -11.32 3.71 -7.44
CA ASN A 109 -11.06 4.41 -6.17
C ASN A 109 -9.56 4.59 -5.86
N LYS A 110 -8.71 3.68 -6.34
CA LYS A 110 -7.25 3.79 -6.16
C LYS A 110 -6.68 5.01 -6.90
N ARG A 111 -7.09 5.22 -8.15
CA ARG A 111 -6.64 6.36 -8.96
C ARG A 111 -7.11 7.67 -8.35
N LEU A 112 -8.39 7.74 -7.97
CA LEU A 112 -8.95 8.90 -7.28
C LEU A 112 -8.21 9.20 -5.96
N ALA A 113 -7.91 8.19 -5.15
CA ALA A 113 -7.16 8.38 -3.90
C ALA A 113 -5.75 8.96 -4.12
N ILE A 114 -5.05 8.52 -5.17
CA ILE A 114 -3.73 9.06 -5.54
C ILE A 114 -3.84 10.53 -5.96
N GLN A 115 -4.81 10.86 -6.82
CA GLN A 115 -5.02 12.24 -7.26
C GLN A 115 -5.39 13.17 -6.10
N VAL A 116 -6.25 12.72 -5.18
CA VAL A 116 -6.62 13.48 -3.98
C VAL A 116 -5.43 13.65 -3.05
N PHE A 117 -4.61 12.61 -2.87
CA PHE A 117 -3.40 12.70 -2.06
C PHE A 117 -2.42 13.76 -2.60
N ALA A 118 -2.17 13.78 -3.91
CA ALA A 118 -1.31 14.79 -4.54
C ALA A 118 -1.83 16.22 -4.31
N LYS A 119 -3.14 16.44 -4.46
CA LYS A 119 -3.81 17.71 -4.19
C LYS A 119 -3.66 18.14 -2.72
N LEU A 120 -3.75 17.19 -1.77
CA LEU A 120 -3.57 17.47 -0.34
C LEU A 120 -2.12 17.84 0.01
N LEU A 121 -1.12 17.27 -0.67
CA LEU A 121 0.29 17.65 -0.49
C LEU A 121 0.53 19.12 -0.86
N VAL A 122 -0.07 19.62 -1.94
CA VAL A 122 0.00 21.04 -2.32
C VAL A 122 -0.45 21.92 -1.16
N ARG A 123 -1.59 21.59 -0.54
CA ARG A 123 -2.14 22.35 0.58
C ARG A 123 -1.31 22.22 1.86
N LEU A 124 -0.69 21.05 2.08
CA LEU A 124 0.26 20.81 3.16
C LEU A 124 1.48 21.74 3.05
N PHE A 125 1.97 21.99 1.84
CA PHE A 125 3.03 22.97 1.57
C PHE A 125 2.57 24.43 1.57
N ARG A 126 1.32 24.67 1.99
CA ARG A 126 0.68 26.00 2.04
C ARG A 126 0.67 26.73 0.70
N LYS A 127 0.69 25.98 -0.40
CA LYS A 127 0.57 26.55 -1.75
C LYS A 127 -0.91 26.65 -2.13
N PRO A 128 -1.33 27.72 -2.82
CA PRO A 128 -2.67 27.78 -3.40
C PRO A 128 -2.83 26.66 -4.43
N LEU A 129 -3.96 25.94 -4.34
CA LEU A 129 -4.33 24.88 -5.27
C LEU A 129 -5.51 25.36 -6.12
N VAL A 130 -5.36 25.37 -7.44
CA VAL A 130 -6.44 25.67 -8.39
C VAL A 130 -6.76 24.40 -9.15
N LEU A 131 -8.02 23.95 -9.12
CA LEU A 131 -8.47 22.91 -10.05
C LEU A 131 -8.79 23.60 -11.37
N SER A 132 -7.92 23.41 -12.36
CA SER A 132 -8.06 23.89 -13.73
C SER A 132 -9.31 23.29 -14.41
N PRO A 133 -9.77 23.87 -15.53
CA PRO A 133 -10.95 23.40 -16.26
C PRO A 133 -10.83 21.91 -16.60
N GLN A 134 -11.60 21.09 -15.89
CA GLN A 134 -11.59 19.64 -16.02
C GLN A 134 -12.99 19.08 -15.76
N THR A 135 -13.23 17.84 -16.19
CA THR A 135 -14.46 17.13 -15.81
C THR A 135 -14.37 16.70 -14.35
N ILE A 136 -15.41 17.02 -13.56
CA ILE A 136 -15.46 16.74 -12.12
C ILE A 136 -16.54 15.70 -11.87
N GLY A 137 -16.13 14.53 -11.37
CA GLY A 137 -17.03 13.41 -11.18
C GLY A 137 -17.48 12.74 -12.49
N PRO A 138 -18.57 11.94 -12.46
CA PRO A 138 -19.43 11.69 -11.31
C PRO A 138 -18.67 10.94 -10.19
N PHE A 139 -19.14 11.08 -8.95
CA PHE A 139 -18.70 10.28 -7.80
C PHE A 139 -19.83 9.35 -7.38
N LYS A 140 -19.79 8.09 -7.83
CA LYS A 140 -20.88 7.12 -7.61
C LYS A 140 -20.85 6.52 -6.20
N SER A 141 -19.65 6.21 -5.69
CA SER A 141 -19.45 5.57 -4.40
C SER A 141 -19.39 6.56 -3.24
N SER A 142 -19.77 6.14 -2.03
CA SER A 142 -19.66 6.98 -0.82
C SER A 142 -18.21 7.38 -0.52
N PHE A 143 -17.27 6.47 -0.79
CA PHE A 143 -15.84 6.75 -0.66
C PHE A 143 -15.35 7.77 -1.69
N GLY A 144 -15.76 7.64 -2.96
CA GLY A 144 -15.46 8.60 -4.01
C GLY A 144 -16.04 9.99 -3.74
N LYS A 145 -17.30 10.06 -3.27
CA LYS A 145 -17.94 11.32 -2.84
C LYS A 145 -17.17 11.99 -1.71
N PHE A 146 -16.73 11.20 -0.73
CA PHE A 146 -15.91 11.69 0.38
C PHE A 146 -14.56 12.24 -0.12
N LEU A 147 -13.82 11.46 -0.90
CA LEU A 147 -12.51 11.85 -1.43
C LEU A 147 -12.58 13.07 -2.35
N GLY A 148 -13.54 13.10 -3.28
CA GLY A 148 -13.80 14.25 -4.14
C GLY A 148 -14.11 15.50 -3.31
N SER A 149 -14.95 15.37 -2.28
CA SER A 149 -15.26 16.46 -1.36
C SER A 149 -14.02 16.98 -0.60
N VAL A 150 -13.13 16.09 -0.16
CA VAL A 150 -11.87 16.47 0.51
C VAL A 150 -10.98 17.31 -0.42
N ALA A 151 -10.76 16.85 -1.66
CA ALA A 151 -9.95 17.58 -2.64
C ALA A 151 -10.58 18.93 -3.01
N MET A 152 -11.87 18.97 -3.29
CA MET A 152 -12.58 20.22 -3.62
C MET A 152 -12.57 21.21 -2.45
N ARG A 153 -12.66 20.75 -1.20
CA ARG A 153 -12.49 21.63 -0.02
C ARG A 153 -11.09 22.22 0.07
N ALA A 154 -10.05 21.46 -0.27
CA ALA A 154 -8.67 21.91 -0.21
C ALA A 154 -8.31 22.94 -1.30
N ALA A 155 -9.00 22.91 -2.44
CA ALA A 155 -8.78 23.84 -3.55
C ALA A 155 -9.19 25.29 -3.19
N SER A 156 -8.37 26.26 -3.60
CA SER A 156 -8.65 27.69 -3.50
C SER A 156 -9.71 28.13 -4.51
N ARG A 157 -9.65 27.59 -5.73
CA ARG A 157 -10.64 27.77 -6.80
C ARG A 157 -10.85 26.47 -7.56
N ILE A 158 -12.06 26.29 -8.09
CA ILE A 158 -12.46 25.10 -8.84
C ILE A 158 -13.09 25.53 -10.15
N TYR A 159 -12.55 25.05 -11.26
CA TYR A 159 -13.04 25.36 -12.59
C TYR A 159 -13.62 24.10 -13.23
N ALA A 160 -14.93 24.10 -13.48
CA ALA A 160 -15.59 23.07 -14.26
C ALA A 160 -15.57 23.50 -15.73
N ARG A 161 -15.23 22.58 -16.63
CA ARG A 161 -15.22 22.87 -18.09
C ARG A 161 -16.56 22.65 -18.79
N ASP A 162 -17.54 22.08 -18.08
CA ASP A 162 -18.85 21.71 -18.61
C ASP A 162 -19.92 21.77 -17.51
N HIS A 163 -21.18 21.91 -17.92
CA HIS A 163 -22.31 22.11 -17.02
C HIS A 163 -22.56 20.93 -16.07
N LEU A 164 -22.38 19.69 -16.54
CA LEU A 164 -22.56 18.49 -15.71
C LEU A 164 -21.52 18.44 -14.58
N SER A 165 -20.29 18.85 -14.86
CA SER A 165 -19.25 19.00 -13.85
C SER A 165 -19.58 20.15 -12.88
N MET A 166 -20.21 21.22 -13.37
CA MET A 166 -20.70 22.30 -12.53
C MET A 166 -21.86 21.86 -11.61
N ASP A 167 -22.75 20.97 -12.05
CA ASP A 167 -23.82 20.41 -11.22
C ASP A 167 -23.27 19.69 -9.98
N VAL A 168 -22.13 19.00 -10.10
CA VAL A 168 -21.43 18.39 -8.95
C VAL A 168 -20.99 19.46 -7.92
N LEU A 169 -20.75 20.69 -8.38
CA LEU A 169 -20.31 21.83 -7.57
C LEU A 169 -21.44 22.74 -7.07
N GLN A 170 -22.69 22.57 -7.54
CA GLN A 170 -23.84 23.41 -7.15
C GLN A 170 -24.22 23.30 -5.67
N ASN A 171 -23.64 22.36 -4.93
CA ASN A 171 -23.74 22.30 -3.48
C ASN A 171 -23.23 23.61 -2.82
N SER A 172 -23.97 24.12 -1.83
CA SER A 172 -23.65 25.38 -1.12
C SER A 172 -22.21 25.45 -0.58
N ARG A 173 -21.58 24.30 -0.35
CA ARG A 173 -20.20 24.17 0.13
C ARG A 173 -19.10 24.64 -0.83
N TYR A 174 -19.36 24.71 -2.14
CA TYR A 174 -18.33 25.07 -3.14
C TYR A 174 -18.68 26.28 -4.00
N ARG A 175 -19.95 26.68 -4.03
CA ARG A 175 -20.50 27.73 -4.89
C ARG A 175 -19.67 29.04 -4.89
N GLY A 176 -19.17 29.48 -3.73
CA GLY A 176 -18.38 30.72 -3.62
C GLY A 176 -16.97 30.66 -4.23
N LYS A 177 -16.49 29.46 -4.62
CA LYS A 177 -15.15 29.26 -5.18
C LYS A 177 -15.11 28.42 -6.46
N SER A 178 -16.28 28.10 -7.02
CA SER A 178 -16.43 27.36 -8.27
C SER A 178 -16.90 28.26 -9.41
N ALA A 179 -16.39 28.06 -10.61
CA ALA A 179 -16.90 28.69 -11.82
C ALA A 179 -16.94 27.68 -12.97
N GLU A 180 -17.98 27.79 -13.81
CA GLU A 180 -18.01 27.11 -15.10
C GLU A 180 -17.25 27.98 -16.11
N VAL A 181 -16.28 27.39 -16.80
CA VAL A 181 -15.46 28.00 -17.85
C VAL A 181 -15.32 27.01 -19.01
N ILE A 182 -14.48 27.30 -19.99
CA ILE A 182 -14.26 26.42 -21.15
C ILE A 182 -12.96 25.62 -21.00
N ASP A 183 -12.85 24.54 -21.77
CA ASP A 183 -11.63 23.74 -21.88
C ASP A 183 -10.43 24.59 -22.34
N VAL A 184 -9.27 24.42 -21.71
CA VAL A 184 -8.07 25.23 -22.00
C VAL A 184 -7.42 24.90 -23.34
N ALA A 185 -7.77 23.79 -23.99
CA ALA A 185 -7.29 23.48 -25.33
C ALA A 185 -7.74 24.53 -26.39
N PHE A 186 -8.78 25.32 -26.10
CA PHE A 186 -9.15 26.48 -26.94
C PHE A 186 -8.03 27.53 -26.99
N ALA A 187 -7.25 27.67 -25.92
CA ALA A 187 -6.12 28.59 -25.80
C ALA A 187 -4.81 28.06 -26.41
N LEU A 188 -4.82 26.83 -26.95
CA LEU A 188 -3.62 26.20 -27.50
C LEU A 188 -3.02 27.08 -28.62
N PRO A 189 -1.74 27.50 -28.51
CA PRO A 189 -1.08 28.29 -29.55
C PRO A 189 -0.98 27.51 -30.87
N PHE A 190 -1.12 28.21 -31.99
CA PHE A 190 -1.04 27.65 -33.33
C PHE A 190 -0.59 28.71 -34.33
N VAL A 191 -0.13 28.26 -35.50
CA VAL A 191 0.17 29.11 -36.66
C VAL A 191 -0.77 28.71 -37.78
N ARG A 192 -1.51 29.65 -38.35
CA ARG A 192 -2.37 29.36 -39.50
C ARG A 192 -1.50 29.25 -40.77
N PRO A 193 -1.55 28.15 -41.51
CA PRO A 193 -0.83 28.04 -42.77
C PRO A 193 -1.43 28.98 -43.82
N VAL A 194 -0.56 29.58 -44.63
CA VAL A 194 -0.99 30.36 -45.80
C VAL A 194 -1.46 29.37 -46.87
N ARG A 195 -2.68 29.54 -47.37
CA ARG A 195 -3.21 28.74 -48.49
C ARG A 195 -3.31 29.57 -49.76
N PRO A 196 -2.94 29.02 -50.93
CA PRO A 196 -3.19 29.67 -52.20
C PRO A 196 -4.70 29.74 -52.49
N GLU A 197 -5.15 30.88 -53.03
CA GLU A 197 -6.54 31.05 -53.45
C GLU A 197 -6.89 30.08 -54.59
N GLY A 198 -8.10 29.52 -54.56
CA GLY A 198 -8.59 28.61 -55.61
C GLY A 198 -8.08 27.16 -55.55
N GLY A 199 -7.47 26.74 -54.44
CA GLY A 199 -7.12 25.34 -54.19
C GLY A 199 -8.32 24.41 -53.94
N PRO A 200 -8.11 23.09 -53.86
CA PRO A 200 -9.16 22.14 -53.50
C PRO A 200 -9.70 22.43 -52.08
N VAL A 201 -10.90 21.90 -51.81
CA VAL A 201 -11.50 21.88 -50.47
C VAL A 201 -10.81 20.78 -49.67
N ASN A 202 -10.13 21.14 -48.58
CA ASN A 202 -9.35 20.19 -47.79
C ASN A 202 -10.13 19.79 -46.55
N VAL A 203 -10.43 18.50 -46.47
CA VAL A 203 -11.25 17.90 -45.42
C VAL A 203 -10.36 17.11 -44.49
N GLY A 204 -10.34 17.47 -43.21
CA GLY A 204 -9.70 16.68 -42.17
C GLY A 204 -10.65 15.63 -41.61
N LEU A 205 -10.23 14.37 -41.62
CA LEU A 205 -10.96 13.25 -41.03
C LEU A 205 -10.10 12.61 -39.93
N ASN A 206 -10.52 12.74 -38.68
CA ASN A 206 -9.93 11.97 -37.58
C ASN A 206 -10.68 10.66 -37.37
N VAL A 207 -9.94 9.55 -37.45
CA VAL A 207 -10.44 8.20 -37.23
C VAL A 207 -9.92 7.68 -35.89
N SER A 208 -10.83 7.46 -34.93
CA SER A 208 -10.46 6.97 -33.61
C SER A 208 -10.13 5.48 -33.69
N GLY A 209 -8.87 5.10 -33.51
CA GLY A 209 -8.44 3.69 -33.47
C GLY A 209 -9.22 2.89 -32.41
N LEU A 210 -9.46 3.52 -31.26
CA LEU A 210 -10.22 2.92 -30.15
C LEU A 210 -11.66 2.53 -30.55
N LEU A 211 -12.38 3.41 -31.27
CA LEU A 211 -13.73 3.10 -31.74
C LEU A 211 -13.70 2.16 -32.95
N TYR A 212 -12.74 2.37 -33.84
CA TYR A 212 -12.53 1.55 -35.03
C TYR A 212 -12.24 0.09 -34.67
N ASN A 213 -11.60 -0.16 -33.54
CA ASN A 213 -11.33 -1.51 -33.05
C ASN A 213 -12.41 -2.06 -32.11
N GLY A 214 -13.45 -1.30 -31.77
CA GLY A 214 -14.55 -1.76 -30.90
C GLY A 214 -14.25 -1.72 -29.39
N GLY A 215 -13.29 -0.91 -28.95
CA GLY A 215 -12.81 -0.86 -27.56
C GLY A 215 -11.72 -1.90 -27.28
N TYR A 216 -11.31 -2.01 -26.01
CA TYR A 216 -10.22 -2.91 -25.62
C TYR A 216 -10.61 -4.39 -25.72
N SER A 217 -11.91 -4.69 -25.63
CA SER A 217 -12.45 -6.04 -25.82
C SER A 217 -12.74 -6.40 -27.28
N GLY A 218 -12.70 -5.44 -28.19
CA GLY A 218 -13.12 -5.62 -29.58
C GLY A 218 -14.63 -5.79 -29.79
N SER A 219 -15.45 -5.63 -28.75
CA SER A 219 -16.86 -6.05 -28.73
C SER A 219 -17.81 -4.88 -28.45
N ASN A 220 -17.60 -3.74 -29.12
CA ASN A 220 -18.40 -2.52 -28.94
C ASN A 220 -18.53 -2.08 -27.47
N GLU A 221 -17.39 -1.92 -26.78
CA GLU A 221 -17.32 -1.59 -25.34
C GLU A 221 -18.08 -0.29 -24.98
N PHE A 222 -18.16 0.64 -25.95
CA PHE A 222 -18.83 1.93 -25.80
C PHE A 222 -20.32 1.89 -26.09
N LYS A 223 -20.87 0.74 -26.51
CA LYS A 223 -22.30 0.56 -26.85
C LYS A 223 -22.77 1.53 -27.95
N LEU A 224 -21.95 1.69 -28.97
CA LEU A 224 -22.30 2.44 -30.18
C LEU A 224 -23.50 1.79 -30.86
N THR A 225 -24.45 2.62 -31.29
CA THR A 225 -25.55 2.19 -32.17
C THR A 225 -25.11 2.24 -33.63
N VAL A 226 -24.21 3.16 -33.97
CA VAL A 226 -23.53 3.19 -35.28
C VAL A 226 -22.51 2.05 -35.38
N ASP A 227 -22.45 1.43 -36.55
CA ASP A 227 -21.24 0.72 -36.99
C ASP A 227 -20.21 1.78 -37.42
N TYR A 228 -19.27 2.06 -36.52
CA TYR A 228 -18.26 3.10 -36.75
C TYR A 228 -17.37 2.81 -37.95
N ARG A 229 -17.07 1.54 -38.28
CA ARG A 229 -16.27 1.21 -39.46
C ARG A 229 -17.04 1.52 -40.74
N ALA A 230 -18.28 1.04 -40.81
CA ALA A 230 -19.14 1.28 -41.96
C ALA A 230 -19.43 2.79 -42.15
N LEU A 231 -19.59 3.55 -41.06
CA LEU A 231 -19.75 5.00 -41.13
C LEU A 231 -18.52 5.68 -41.74
N ILE A 232 -17.32 5.32 -41.27
CA ILE A 232 -16.07 5.91 -41.78
C ILE A 232 -15.85 5.54 -43.26
N ASP A 233 -16.16 4.29 -43.64
CA ASP A 233 -16.09 3.86 -45.04
C ASP A 233 -17.05 4.68 -45.92
N GLY A 234 -18.31 4.84 -45.50
CA GLY A 234 -19.29 5.68 -46.22
C GLY A 234 -18.88 7.16 -46.32
N VAL A 235 -18.28 7.71 -45.26
CA VAL A 235 -17.71 9.07 -45.26
C VAL A 235 -16.58 9.20 -46.28
N CYS A 236 -15.65 8.24 -46.31
CA CYS A 236 -14.54 8.22 -47.26
C CYS A 236 -15.05 8.12 -48.70
N GLU A 237 -15.99 7.21 -48.97
CA GLU A 237 -16.58 7.01 -50.30
C GLU A 237 -17.29 8.26 -50.80
N TYR A 238 -18.12 8.89 -49.96
CA TYR A 238 -18.81 10.12 -50.32
C TYR A 238 -17.83 11.27 -50.63
N LEU A 239 -16.83 11.50 -49.77
CA LEU A 239 -15.88 12.60 -49.95
C LEU A 239 -15.00 12.41 -51.19
N LEU A 240 -14.53 11.18 -51.45
CA LEU A 240 -13.69 10.88 -52.61
C LEU A 240 -14.45 10.96 -53.93
N ALA A 241 -15.78 10.86 -53.92
CA ALA A 241 -16.62 11.08 -55.09
C ALA A 241 -16.82 12.58 -55.42
N GLN A 242 -16.48 13.50 -54.52
CA GLN A 242 -16.67 14.94 -54.73
C GLN A 242 -15.53 15.55 -55.55
N PRO A 243 -15.81 16.29 -56.64
CA PRO A 243 -14.78 16.94 -57.41
C PRO A 243 -14.10 18.07 -56.61
N GLY A 244 -12.76 18.13 -56.68
CA GLY A 244 -11.99 19.18 -56.03
C GLY A 244 -11.90 19.07 -54.50
N VAL A 245 -12.12 17.87 -53.94
CA VAL A 245 -11.98 17.60 -52.50
C VAL A 245 -10.74 16.76 -52.22
N ASP A 246 -9.89 17.24 -51.31
CA ASP A 246 -8.74 16.51 -50.78
C ASP A 246 -9.02 16.06 -49.34
N VAL A 247 -8.96 14.75 -49.08
CA VAL A 247 -9.22 14.20 -47.74
C VAL A 247 -7.91 13.84 -47.03
N TYR A 248 -7.68 14.45 -45.86
CA TYR A 248 -6.57 14.12 -44.98
C TYR A 248 -7.03 13.36 -43.74
N LEU A 249 -6.48 12.17 -43.54
CA LEU A 249 -6.58 11.44 -42.28
C LEU A 249 -5.67 12.11 -41.24
N VAL A 250 -6.24 12.51 -40.11
CA VAL A 250 -5.54 13.27 -39.05
C VAL A 250 -5.52 12.48 -37.73
N PRO A 251 -4.52 11.57 -37.54
CA PRO A 251 -4.33 10.85 -36.28
C PRO A 251 -4.14 11.80 -35.08
N HIS A 252 -4.74 11.48 -33.93
CA HIS A 252 -4.62 12.29 -32.70
C HIS A 252 -4.15 11.50 -31.48
N VAL A 253 -4.33 10.18 -31.51
CA VAL A 253 -3.66 9.24 -30.61
C VAL A 253 -2.74 8.37 -31.45
N ILE A 254 -1.44 8.46 -31.19
CA ILE A 254 -0.41 7.73 -31.91
C ILE A 254 0.41 6.96 -30.88
N SER A 255 0.10 5.68 -30.72
CA SER A 255 0.73 4.85 -29.69
C SER A 255 1.44 3.66 -30.30
N ASP A 256 2.74 3.56 -30.04
CA ASP A 256 3.53 2.39 -30.43
C ASP A 256 3.31 1.22 -29.44
N ALA A 257 2.68 1.48 -28.29
CA ALA A 257 2.47 0.52 -27.21
C ALA A 257 1.07 -0.12 -27.20
N SER A 258 0.07 0.53 -27.81
CA SER A 258 -1.33 0.09 -27.81
C SER A 258 -1.91 0.10 -29.21
N GLU A 259 -1.87 -1.05 -29.89
CA GLU A 259 -2.42 -1.19 -31.24
C GLU A 259 -3.91 -0.83 -31.31
N THR A 260 -4.65 -1.06 -30.22
CA THR A 260 -6.09 -0.82 -30.16
C THR A 260 -6.44 0.66 -30.22
N GLU A 261 -5.63 1.54 -29.61
CA GLU A 261 -5.94 2.97 -29.52
C GLU A 261 -5.31 3.80 -30.64
N ASP A 262 -4.45 3.19 -31.46
CA ASP A 262 -3.64 3.91 -32.44
C ASP A 262 -4.44 4.37 -33.67
N ASP A 263 -4.68 5.68 -33.75
CA ASP A 263 -5.36 6.33 -34.87
C ASP A 263 -4.53 6.27 -36.16
N LEU A 264 -3.18 6.22 -36.04
CA LEU A 264 -2.28 6.16 -37.20
C LEU A 264 -2.46 4.83 -37.93
N ARG A 265 -2.47 3.71 -37.20
CA ARG A 265 -2.70 2.38 -37.76
C ARG A 265 -4.09 2.24 -38.38
N ALA A 266 -5.13 2.76 -37.72
CA ALA A 266 -6.48 2.79 -38.31
C ALA A 266 -6.50 3.57 -39.63
N SER A 267 -5.79 4.71 -39.68
CA SER A 267 -5.66 5.54 -40.88
C SER A 267 -4.89 4.83 -42.01
N GLN A 268 -3.81 4.11 -41.67
CA GLN A 268 -3.05 3.32 -42.64
C GLN A 268 -3.90 2.20 -43.27
N GLY A 269 -4.75 1.54 -42.47
CA GLY A 269 -5.70 0.54 -42.97
C GLY A 269 -6.74 1.13 -43.93
N LEU A 270 -7.15 2.39 -43.72
CA LEU A 270 -8.03 3.10 -44.65
C LEU A 270 -7.34 3.47 -45.95
N ILE A 271 -6.08 3.92 -45.91
CA ILE A 271 -5.31 4.26 -47.13
C ILE A 271 -5.11 3.03 -48.01
N GLN A 272 -4.90 1.85 -47.42
CA GLN A 272 -4.81 0.60 -48.19
C GLN A 272 -6.09 0.28 -48.97
N ARG A 273 -7.26 0.66 -48.42
CA ARG A 273 -8.56 0.45 -49.06
C ARG A 273 -8.95 1.59 -50.01
N TYR A 274 -8.56 2.81 -49.68
CA TYR A 274 -8.84 4.03 -50.43
C TYR A 274 -7.54 4.83 -50.67
N PRO A 275 -6.75 4.48 -51.71
CA PRO A 275 -5.41 5.04 -51.93
C PRO A 275 -5.36 6.55 -52.23
N ALA A 276 -6.50 7.16 -52.56
CA ALA A 276 -6.62 8.60 -52.78
C ALA A 276 -6.65 9.42 -51.48
N LEU A 277 -6.86 8.79 -50.32
CA LEU A 277 -6.76 9.44 -49.02
C LEU A 277 -5.32 9.84 -48.72
N ARG A 278 -5.13 10.99 -48.08
CA ARG A 278 -3.82 11.49 -47.68
C ARG A 278 -3.63 11.34 -46.19
N LEU A 279 -2.43 11.00 -45.74
CA LEU A 279 -2.10 10.94 -44.31
C LEU A 279 -1.46 12.26 -43.87
N ALA A 280 -1.96 12.84 -42.78
CA ALA A 280 -1.29 13.97 -42.13
C ALA A 280 0.09 13.55 -41.59
N PRO A 281 1.06 14.47 -41.48
CA PRO A 281 2.36 14.15 -40.90
C PRO A 281 2.23 13.75 -39.43
N ARG A 282 3.23 13.01 -38.92
CA ARG A 282 3.32 12.71 -37.47
C ARG A 282 3.75 13.98 -36.74
N PHE A 283 2.80 14.64 -36.08
CA PHE A 283 3.04 15.88 -35.35
C PHE A 283 3.92 15.68 -34.12
N GLN A 284 4.87 16.60 -33.91
CA GLN A 284 5.75 16.64 -32.74
C GLN A 284 5.11 17.36 -31.54
N SER A 285 4.05 18.12 -31.77
CA SER A 285 3.29 18.77 -30.72
C SER A 285 1.80 18.90 -31.05
N PRO A 286 0.93 19.03 -30.04
CA PRO A 286 -0.48 19.37 -30.25
C PRO A 286 -0.67 20.70 -30.99
N SER A 287 0.24 21.67 -30.81
CA SER A 287 0.23 22.95 -31.51
C SER A 287 0.46 22.79 -33.02
N GLU A 288 1.33 21.87 -33.42
CA GLU A 288 1.55 21.53 -34.83
C GLU A 288 0.31 20.88 -35.45
N ALA A 289 -0.32 19.94 -34.73
CA ALA A 289 -1.58 19.34 -35.16
C ALA A 289 -2.69 20.39 -35.34
N LYS A 290 -2.84 21.32 -34.38
CA LYS A 290 -3.80 22.43 -34.49
C LYS A 290 -3.46 23.38 -35.65
N SER A 291 -2.18 23.63 -35.90
CA SER A 291 -1.71 24.45 -37.03
C SER A 291 -2.06 23.80 -38.37
N PHE A 292 -1.87 22.48 -38.49
CA PHE A 292 -2.28 21.73 -39.68
C PHE A 292 -3.80 21.75 -39.88
N ILE A 293 -4.56 21.50 -38.81
CA ILE A 293 -6.03 21.56 -38.84
C ILE A 293 -6.53 22.96 -39.23
N ALA A 294 -5.85 24.03 -38.83
CA ALA A 294 -6.23 25.40 -39.19
C ALA A 294 -6.15 25.71 -40.70
N GLY A 295 -5.54 24.82 -41.49
CA GLY A 295 -5.54 24.86 -42.95
C GLY A 295 -6.63 24.05 -43.63
N MET A 296 -7.55 23.43 -42.87
CA MET A 296 -8.67 22.66 -43.43
C MET A 296 -9.88 23.56 -43.68
N ASP A 297 -10.75 23.16 -44.60
CA ASP A 297 -12.02 23.84 -44.92
C ASP A 297 -13.22 23.16 -44.23
N PHE A 298 -13.06 21.89 -43.83
CA PHE A 298 -14.03 21.14 -43.03
C PHE A 298 -13.28 20.09 -42.21
N PHE A 299 -13.78 19.77 -41.01
CA PHE A 299 -13.21 18.75 -40.15
C PHE A 299 -14.28 17.83 -39.55
N THR A 300 -14.00 16.53 -39.43
CA THR A 300 -14.87 15.62 -38.70
C THR A 300 -14.05 14.54 -37.99
N GLY A 301 -14.60 13.94 -36.93
CA GLY A 301 -13.98 12.79 -36.30
C GLY A 301 -14.40 12.56 -34.85
N ALA A 302 -13.85 11.50 -34.26
CA ALA A 302 -14.24 11.01 -32.94
C ALA A 302 -13.22 11.30 -31.82
N ARG A 303 -12.12 12.01 -32.08
CA ARG A 303 -11.23 12.51 -31.02
C ARG A 303 -11.59 13.96 -30.65
N MET A 304 -11.95 14.16 -29.37
CA MET A 304 -12.54 15.43 -28.91
C MET A 304 -11.60 16.61 -29.13
N HIS A 305 -10.33 16.46 -28.75
CA HIS A 305 -9.36 17.54 -28.88
C HIS A 305 -8.99 17.86 -30.34
N ALA A 306 -9.17 16.90 -31.27
CA ALA A 306 -9.06 17.19 -32.70
C ALA A 306 -10.20 18.11 -33.15
N CYS A 307 -11.42 17.82 -32.70
CA CYS A 307 -12.59 18.64 -32.99
C CYS A 307 -12.50 20.02 -32.30
N ILE A 308 -11.98 20.10 -31.07
CA ILE A 308 -11.69 21.38 -30.40
C ILE A 308 -10.64 22.17 -31.17
N ALA A 309 -9.59 21.51 -31.68
CA ALA A 309 -8.57 22.17 -32.48
C ALA A 309 -9.20 22.82 -33.73
N ALA A 310 -10.04 22.08 -34.46
CA ALA A 310 -10.78 22.62 -35.61
C ALA A 310 -11.74 23.76 -35.23
N PHE A 311 -12.58 23.52 -34.22
CA PHE A 311 -13.56 24.50 -33.77
C PHE A 311 -12.88 25.81 -33.35
N SER A 312 -11.86 25.73 -32.48
CA SER A 312 -11.17 26.90 -31.91
C SER A 312 -10.38 27.75 -32.92
N VAL A 313 -10.14 27.24 -34.13
CA VAL A 313 -9.52 27.98 -35.23
C VAL A 313 -10.51 28.34 -36.34
N GLY A 314 -11.82 28.20 -36.09
CA GLY A 314 -12.86 28.62 -37.01
C GLY A 314 -13.09 27.68 -38.19
N VAL A 315 -12.63 26.43 -38.12
CA VAL A 315 -12.88 25.43 -39.16
C VAL A 315 -14.25 24.80 -38.93
N PRO A 316 -15.15 24.78 -39.94
CA PRO A 316 -16.41 24.06 -39.86
C PRO A 316 -16.19 22.61 -39.43
N VAL A 317 -16.89 22.17 -38.38
CA VAL A 317 -16.59 20.86 -37.77
C VAL A 317 -17.86 20.08 -37.44
N LEU A 318 -17.87 18.80 -37.78
CA LEU A 318 -18.91 17.86 -37.35
C LEU A 318 -18.29 16.78 -36.44
N PRO A 319 -18.34 16.93 -35.11
CA PRO A 319 -17.83 15.93 -34.19
C PRO A 319 -18.67 14.65 -34.19
N MET A 320 -18.01 13.50 -33.95
CA MET A 320 -18.65 12.20 -33.72
C MET A 320 -18.56 11.84 -32.23
N ALA A 321 -19.66 12.04 -31.51
CA ALA A 321 -19.72 11.89 -30.07
C ALA A 321 -20.07 10.45 -29.66
N TYR A 322 -19.18 9.83 -28.89
CA TYR A 322 -19.40 8.51 -28.26
C TYR A 322 -19.46 8.58 -26.73
N SER A 323 -19.42 9.80 -26.17
CA SER A 323 -19.50 10.00 -24.73
C SER A 323 -20.21 11.31 -24.40
N ARG A 324 -20.82 11.37 -23.21
CA ARG A 324 -21.50 12.56 -22.69
C ARG A 324 -20.61 13.81 -22.61
N LYS A 325 -19.29 13.64 -22.58
CA LYS A 325 -18.31 14.75 -22.51
C LYS A 325 -18.28 15.57 -23.80
N PHE A 326 -18.38 14.90 -24.95
CA PHE A 326 -18.46 15.56 -26.25
C PHE A 326 -19.68 16.46 -26.30
N ASN A 327 -20.87 15.88 -26.05
CA ASN A 327 -22.14 16.61 -26.10
C ASN A 327 -22.15 17.77 -25.10
N GLY A 328 -21.65 17.56 -23.88
CA GLY A 328 -21.58 18.60 -22.85
C GLY A 328 -20.74 19.82 -23.26
N LEU A 329 -19.60 19.61 -23.92
CA LEU A 329 -18.73 20.68 -24.37
C LEU A 329 -19.36 21.51 -25.49
N PHE A 330 -19.81 20.87 -26.58
CA PHE A 330 -20.36 21.58 -27.75
C PHE A 330 -21.71 22.27 -27.43
N ASN A 331 -22.55 21.66 -26.59
CA ASN A 331 -23.75 22.32 -26.08
C ASN A 331 -23.42 23.59 -25.29
N SER A 332 -22.30 23.62 -24.56
CA SER A 332 -21.86 24.81 -23.80
C SER A 332 -21.39 25.97 -24.70
N LEU A 333 -21.23 25.71 -26.01
CA LEU A 333 -20.88 26.65 -27.06
C LEU A 333 -22.09 27.00 -27.95
N ASP A 334 -23.28 26.50 -27.59
CA ASP A 334 -24.51 26.55 -28.41
C ASP A 334 -24.33 25.96 -29.81
N TYR A 335 -23.46 24.95 -29.93
CA TYR A 335 -23.21 24.22 -31.17
C TYR A 335 -23.86 22.84 -31.12
N ARG A 336 -24.83 22.60 -32.01
CA ARG A 336 -25.69 21.40 -31.97
C ARG A 336 -25.37 20.35 -33.03
N HIS A 337 -24.52 20.68 -34.00
CA HIS A 337 -24.14 19.76 -35.08
C HIS A 337 -23.13 18.74 -34.57
N VAL A 338 -23.64 17.61 -34.07
CA VAL A 338 -22.84 16.49 -33.54
C VAL A 338 -23.51 15.18 -33.92
N ILE A 339 -22.76 14.25 -34.52
CA ILE A 339 -23.22 12.87 -34.71
C ILE A 339 -23.17 12.17 -33.35
N ASP A 340 -24.32 11.88 -32.75
CA ASP A 340 -24.39 11.07 -31.53
C ASP A 340 -24.32 9.58 -31.89
N CYS A 341 -23.13 9.00 -31.77
CA CYS A 341 -22.84 7.61 -32.11
C CYS A 341 -23.57 6.58 -31.21
N LEU A 342 -24.18 7.02 -30.10
CA LEU A 342 -24.97 6.17 -29.22
C LEU A 342 -26.46 6.19 -29.59
N ALA A 343 -26.92 7.21 -30.29
CA ALA A 343 -28.34 7.42 -30.60
C ALA A 343 -28.70 7.18 -32.07
N LEU A 344 -27.82 7.52 -33.00
CA LEU A 344 -28.06 7.37 -34.43
C LEU A 344 -27.65 5.97 -34.93
N ASP A 345 -28.32 5.49 -35.97
CA ASP A 345 -27.86 4.37 -36.77
C ASP A 345 -26.88 4.84 -37.86
N THR A 346 -26.18 3.90 -38.51
CA THR A 346 -25.15 4.23 -39.51
C THR A 346 -25.70 5.06 -40.69
N PRO A 347 -26.85 4.72 -41.30
CA PRO A 347 -27.40 5.53 -42.39
C PRO A 347 -27.77 6.95 -41.97
N ALA A 348 -28.40 7.15 -40.81
CA ALA A 348 -28.75 8.47 -40.32
C ALA A 348 -27.50 9.31 -40.00
N ALA A 349 -26.47 8.69 -39.41
CA ALA A 349 -25.19 9.35 -39.15
C ALA A 349 -24.48 9.77 -40.45
N LEU A 350 -24.51 8.94 -41.50
CA LEU A 350 -23.94 9.27 -42.79
C LEU A 350 -24.71 10.41 -43.48
N ASN A 351 -26.04 10.39 -43.45
CA ASN A 351 -26.86 11.48 -44.00
C ASN A 351 -26.57 12.82 -43.30
N MET A 352 -26.47 12.82 -41.96
CA MET A 352 -26.10 14.01 -41.20
C MET A 352 -24.70 14.52 -41.57
N PHE A 353 -23.75 13.62 -41.86
CA PHE A 353 -22.43 13.99 -42.35
C PHE A 353 -22.50 14.69 -43.71
N ILE A 354 -23.24 14.10 -44.66
CA ILE A 354 -23.43 14.65 -46.01
C ILE A 354 -24.03 16.06 -45.92
N GLU A 355 -25.12 16.22 -45.16
CA GLU A 355 -25.78 17.52 -44.96
C GLU A 355 -24.82 18.56 -44.36
N ALA A 356 -24.04 18.20 -43.35
CA ALA A 356 -23.09 19.11 -42.71
C ALA A 356 -21.94 19.52 -43.63
N PHE A 357 -21.46 18.60 -44.48
CA PHE A 357 -20.41 18.90 -45.45
C PHE A 357 -20.91 19.85 -46.56
N GLU A 358 -22.11 19.60 -47.08
CA GLU A 358 -22.75 20.46 -48.09
C GLU A 358 -23.04 21.86 -47.51
N ARG A 359 -23.47 21.92 -46.25
CA ARG A 359 -23.77 23.17 -45.52
C ARG A 359 -22.60 23.69 -44.68
N ARG A 360 -21.36 23.32 -45.00
CA ARG A 360 -20.17 23.75 -44.22
C ARG A 360 -20.02 25.26 -44.07
N SER A 361 -20.50 26.04 -45.03
CA SER A 361 -20.53 27.51 -44.94
C SER A 361 -21.47 28.03 -43.85
N ASP A 362 -22.57 27.32 -43.58
CA ASP A 362 -23.46 27.64 -42.46
C ASP A 362 -22.79 27.26 -41.14
N LEU A 363 -22.17 26.06 -41.10
CA LEU A 363 -21.43 25.60 -39.93
C LEU A 363 -20.27 26.54 -39.59
N PHE A 364 -19.61 27.17 -40.57
CA PHE A 364 -18.62 28.22 -40.33
C PHE A 364 -19.17 29.35 -39.47
N VAL A 365 -20.36 29.86 -39.81
CA VAL A 365 -21.01 30.96 -39.07
C VAL A 365 -21.33 30.54 -37.64
N GLU A 366 -21.83 29.32 -37.45
CA GLU A 366 -22.13 28.77 -36.13
C GLU A 366 -20.87 28.50 -35.29
N VAL A 367 -19.80 27.96 -35.90
CA VAL A 367 -18.49 27.78 -35.25
C VAL A 367 -17.94 29.14 -34.81
N GLU A 368 -18.05 30.18 -35.64
CA GLU A 368 -17.61 31.53 -35.26
C GLU A 368 -18.46 32.12 -34.12
N ALA A 369 -19.77 31.82 -34.08
CA ALA A 369 -20.63 32.17 -32.96
C ALA A 369 -20.20 31.47 -31.67
N GLY A 370 -19.98 30.16 -31.71
CA GLY A 370 -19.48 29.40 -30.57
C GLY A 370 -18.07 29.83 -30.14
N ASN A 371 -17.20 30.22 -31.08
CA ASN A 371 -15.87 30.76 -30.77
C ASN A 371 -15.95 32.10 -30.02
N ARG A 372 -16.94 32.95 -30.30
CA ARG A 372 -17.19 34.14 -29.47
C ARG A 372 -17.55 33.74 -28.03
N VAL A 373 -18.38 32.72 -27.84
CA VAL A 373 -18.70 32.19 -26.51
C VAL A 373 -17.46 31.62 -25.82
N ALA A 374 -16.67 30.80 -26.51
CA ALA A 374 -15.43 30.22 -26.00
C ALA A 374 -14.42 31.30 -25.58
N ARG A 375 -14.21 32.34 -26.42
CA ARG A 375 -13.33 33.47 -26.11
C ARG A 375 -13.78 34.21 -24.85
N THR A 376 -15.07 34.51 -24.69
CA THR A 376 -15.61 35.15 -23.48
C THR A 376 -15.40 34.30 -22.23
N LYS A 377 -15.65 32.99 -22.31
CA LYS A 377 -15.43 32.05 -21.19
C LYS A 377 -13.94 31.95 -20.83
N LEU A 378 -13.06 31.92 -21.84
CA LEU A 378 -11.61 31.86 -21.65
C LEU A 378 -11.04 33.16 -21.08
N GLU A 379 -11.55 34.30 -21.53
CA GLU A 379 -11.20 35.63 -21.01
C GLU A 379 -11.62 35.75 -19.54
N THR A 380 -12.84 35.33 -19.20
CA THR A 380 -13.32 35.24 -17.81
C THR A 380 -12.40 34.39 -16.95
N TYR A 381 -11.95 33.24 -17.46
CA TYR A 381 -11.00 32.39 -16.76
C TYR A 381 -9.65 33.10 -16.55
N THR A 382 -9.12 33.73 -17.59
CA THR A 382 -7.84 34.47 -17.59
C THR A 382 -7.86 35.63 -16.58
N ASP A 383 -8.95 36.40 -16.55
CA ASP A 383 -9.13 37.49 -15.59
C ASP A 383 -9.20 36.99 -14.16
N GLN A 384 -9.96 35.93 -13.91
CA GLN A 384 -10.01 35.32 -12.59
C GLN A 384 -8.64 34.79 -12.16
N LEU A 385 -7.88 34.15 -13.05
CA LEU A 385 -6.51 33.74 -12.75
C LEU A 385 -5.63 34.95 -12.40
N SER A 386 -5.71 36.04 -13.16
CA SER A 386 -4.94 37.26 -12.91
C SER A 386 -5.15 37.82 -11.50
N THR A 387 -6.35 37.65 -10.93
CA THR A 387 -6.65 38.03 -9.54
C THR A 387 -6.10 37.06 -8.48
N LEU A 388 -5.86 35.79 -8.85
CA LEU A 388 -5.40 34.73 -7.96
C LEU A 388 -3.88 34.61 -7.88
N LEU A 389 -3.17 35.02 -8.95
CA LEU A 389 -1.72 34.92 -9.00
C LEU A 389 -1.11 35.78 -7.87
N PRO A 390 -0.26 35.20 -7.01
CA PRO A 390 0.30 35.92 -5.86
C PRO A 390 1.25 37.03 -6.32
N GLY A 391 1.35 38.11 -5.52
CA GLY A 391 2.41 39.09 -5.68
C GLY A 391 3.78 38.44 -5.44
N ALA A 392 4.70 38.59 -6.39
CA ALA A 392 5.94 37.81 -6.38
C ALA A 392 6.80 38.08 -5.13
N ARG A 393 7.21 37.00 -4.45
CA ARG A 393 8.26 37.03 -3.43
C ARG A 393 9.58 36.62 -4.09
N GLY A 394 10.57 37.50 -4.03
CA GLY A 394 11.90 37.26 -4.59
C GLY A 394 12.61 36.11 -3.86
N GLY A 395 13.17 35.20 -4.64
CA GLY A 395 13.99 34.10 -4.13
C GLY A 395 14.36 33.13 -5.24
N ALA A 396 15.37 33.49 -6.03
CA ALA A 396 16.03 32.54 -6.91
C ALA A 396 16.71 31.47 -6.05
N HIS A 397 16.13 30.28 -5.96
CA HIS A 397 16.80 29.12 -5.39
C HIS A 397 17.12 28.14 -6.52
N ALA A 398 18.42 27.99 -6.79
CA ALA A 398 18.94 26.93 -7.62
C ALA A 398 18.53 25.58 -7.00
N ILE A 399 17.88 24.74 -7.81
CA ILE A 399 17.47 23.38 -7.44
C ILE A 399 18.75 22.54 -7.34
N SER A 400 19.26 22.37 -6.12
CA SER A 400 20.30 21.38 -5.82
C SER A 400 19.69 20.23 -5.04
N SER A 401 20.05 19.01 -5.44
CA SER A 401 19.63 17.75 -4.87
C SER A 401 20.13 17.62 -3.42
N VAL A 402 19.25 17.84 -2.45
CA VAL A 402 19.53 17.53 -1.04
C VAL A 402 18.50 16.52 -0.54
N THR A 403 18.94 15.27 -0.49
CA THR A 403 18.29 14.19 0.24
C THR A 403 18.54 14.38 1.73
N ASP A 404 17.57 14.96 2.45
CA ASP A 404 17.51 14.83 3.92
C ASP A 404 16.16 14.26 4.34
N GLU A 405 16.18 12.96 4.61
CA GLU A 405 15.07 12.12 5.05
C GLU A 405 14.50 12.52 6.42
N SER A 406 15.26 13.31 7.20
CA SER A 406 14.95 13.63 8.60
C SER A 406 14.01 14.84 8.74
N GLY A 407 14.12 15.83 7.85
CA GLY A 407 13.31 17.05 7.88
C GLY A 407 11.84 16.85 7.54
N ALA A 408 11.52 15.97 6.59
CA ALA A 408 10.15 15.72 6.14
C ALA A 408 9.28 15.04 7.22
N LYS A 409 9.84 14.09 7.98
CA LYS A 409 9.16 13.43 9.11
C LYS A 409 8.90 14.40 10.27
N ARG A 410 9.80 15.37 10.49
CA ARG A 410 9.69 16.39 11.54
C ARG A 410 8.62 17.45 11.18
N LEU A 411 8.52 17.84 9.91
CA LEU A 411 7.50 18.77 9.41
C LEU A 411 6.08 18.16 9.33
N LEU A 412 5.96 16.87 8.98
CA LEU A 412 4.68 16.14 8.99
C LEU A 412 4.00 16.16 10.37
N ARG A 413 4.78 16.15 11.46
CA ARG A 413 4.25 16.26 12.84
C ARG A 413 3.85 17.69 13.23
N ALA A 414 4.36 18.71 12.55
CA ALA A 414 4.14 20.12 12.90
C ALA A 414 2.97 20.79 12.15
N VAL A 415 2.46 20.17 11.07
CA VAL A 415 1.52 20.82 10.13
C VAL A 415 0.15 20.14 10.03
N LEU A 416 0.02 18.90 10.51
CA LEU A 416 -1.29 18.22 10.59
C LEU A 416 -2.07 18.75 11.80
N PRO A 417 -3.33 19.22 11.66
CA PRO A 417 -4.21 19.39 12.80
C PRO A 417 -4.23 18.08 13.58
N HIS A 418 -4.05 18.13 14.90
CA HIS A 418 -3.95 16.94 15.77
C HIS A 418 -4.92 15.80 15.41
N PRO A 419 -6.20 16.05 15.06
CA PRO A 419 -7.16 14.98 14.70
C PRO A 419 -6.79 14.20 13.41
N VAL A 420 -6.18 14.86 12.41
CA VAL A 420 -5.89 14.24 11.11
C VAL A 420 -4.57 13.46 11.14
N ALA A 421 -3.58 13.96 11.88
CA ALA A 421 -2.38 13.18 12.20
C ALA A 421 -2.72 11.93 13.00
N GLU A 422 -3.62 12.04 13.98
CA GLU A 422 -4.08 10.89 14.72
C GLU A 422 -4.87 9.93 13.85
N ALA A 423 -5.77 10.40 12.97
CA ALA A 423 -6.48 9.52 12.04
C ALA A 423 -5.54 8.73 11.10
N ALA A 424 -4.52 9.40 10.52
CA ALA A 424 -3.53 8.72 9.68
C ALA A 424 -2.66 7.73 10.47
N LYS A 425 -2.29 8.08 11.72
CA LYS A 425 -1.60 7.15 12.63
C LYS A 425 -2.49 5.96 12.99
N VAL A 426 -3.79 6.16 13.21
CA VAL A 426 -4.76 5.10 13.50
C VAL A 426 -4.87 4.14 12.31
N VAL A 427 -5.01 4.66 11.08
CA VAL A 427 -5.04 3.81 9.87
C VAL A 427 -3.73 3.02 9.72
N LYS A 428 -2.58 3.68 9.90
CA LYS A 428 -1.28 2.99 9.86
C LYS A 428 -1.17 1.92 10.95
N ARG A 429 -1.56 2.25 12.20
CA ARG A 429 -1.56 1.30 13.33
C ARG A 429 -2.49 0.13 13.07
N LEU A 430 -3.67 0.36 12.49
CA LEU A 430 -4.63 -0.68 12.13
C LEU A 430 -4.07 -1.59 11.04
N ALA A 431 -3.46 -1.03 9.99
CA ALA A 431 -2.82 -1.82 8.94
C ALA A 431 -1.66 -2.66 9.50
N LEU A 432 -0.82 -2.09 10.37
CA LEU A 432 0.24 -2.82 11.04
C LEU A 432 -0.33 -3.90 11.97
N LEU A 433 -1.40 -3.61 12.72
CA LEU A 433 -2.07 -4.59 13.58
C LEU A 433 -2.54 -5.79 12.76
N LEU A 434 -3.25 -5.55 11.64
CA LEU A 434 -3.72 -6.62 10.75
C LEU A 434 -2.56 -7.47 10.19
N VAL A 435 -1.46 -6.84 9.77
CA VAL A 435 -0.28 -7.55 9.26
C VAL A 435 0.39 -8.40 10.34
N ASN A 436 0.56 -7.86 11.55
CA ASN A 436 1.14 -8.60 12.67
C ASN A 436 0.22 -9.74 13.13
N SER A 437 -1.10 -9.51 13.22
CA SER A 437 -2.06 -10.58 13.53
C SER A 437 -2.08 -11.66 12.46
N GLY A 438 -1.92 -11.31 11.18
CA GLY A 438 -1.76 -12.28 10.10
C GLY A 438 -0.48 -13.11 10.21
N TYR A 439 0.63 -12.49 10.63
CA TYR A 439 1.90 -13.17 10.91
C TYR A 439 1.76 -14.18 12.06
N ASP A 440 1.16 -13.77 13.17
CA ASP A 440 0.93 -14.62 14.34
C ASP A 440 -0.04 -15.78 14.02
N PHE A 441 -1.11 -15.49 13.27
CA PHE A 441 -2.04 -16.51 12.78
C PHE A 441 -1.35 -17.54 11.90
N TRP A 442 -0.54 -17.10 10.93
CA TRP A 442 0.22 -18.00 10.07
C TRP A 442 1.19 -18.88 10.87
N ARG A 443 1.95 -18.30 11.80
CA ARG A 443 2.88 -19.08 12.65
C ARG A 443 2.14 -20.09 13.50
N TYR A 444 1.09 -19.68 14.21
CA TYR A 444 0.34 -20.57 15.08
C TYR A 444 -0.33 -21.70 14.31
N SER A 445 -0.98 -21.39 13.18
CA SER A 445 -1.61 -22.40 12.32
C SER A 445 -0.61 -23.40 11.75
N ARG A 446 0.58 -22.94 11.32
CA ARG A 446 1.60 -23.81 10.74
C ARG A 446 2.32 -24.68 11.77
N PHE A 447 2.74 -24.08 12.88
CA PHE A 447 3.68 -24.70 13.81
C PHE A 447 3.02 -25.31 15.05
N SER A 448 1.77 -25.00 15.38
CA SER A 448 1.04 -25.77 16.38
C SER A 448 0.37 -27.01 15.77
N SER A 449 -0.13 -27.90 16.63
CA SER A 449 -0.98 -29.04 16.26
C SER A 449 -2.47 -28.66 16.10
N SER A 450 -2.81 -27.37 16.09
CA SER A 450 -4.21 -26.90 15.99
C SER A 450 -4.83 -27.12 14.61
N VAL A 451 -4.03 -27.05 13.53
CA VAL A 451 -4.47 -27.26 12.14
C VAL A 451 -3.78 -28.49 11.56
N PHE A 452 -2.44 -28.52 11.60
CA PHE A 452 -1.64 -29.66 11.15
C PHE A 452 -1.18 -30.48 12.35
N ARG A 453 -1.93 -31.55 12.67
CA ARG A 453 -1.78 -32.30 13.93
C ARG A 453 -0.70 -33.37 13.83
N GLY A 454 0.37 -33.21 14.62
CA GLY A 454 1.46 -34.20 14.71
C GLY A 454 2.22 -34.44 13.40
N ASP A 455 2.23 -33.48 12.47
CA ASP A 455 2.90 -33.60 11.17
C ASP A 455 4.43 -33.51 11.25
N SER A 456 4.99 -33.00 12.37
CA SER A 456 6.42 -32.99 12.69
C SER A 456 6.75 -33.85 13.93
N GLU A 457 8.04 -34.12 14.13
CA GLU A 457 8.53 -34.90 15.27
C GLU A 457 8.20 -34.21 16.60
N GLU A 458 8.48 -32.90 16.69
CA GLU A 458 8.27 -32.09 17.90
C GLU A 458 6.80 -32.02 18.28
N LYS A 459 5.91 -31.89 17.30
CA LYS A 459 4.46 -31.90 17.53
C LYS A 459 3.97 -33.25 18.05
N LEU A 460 4.49 -34.35 17.50
CA LEU A 460 4.11 -35.68 17.95
C LEU A 460 4.62 -35.96 19.37
N ARG A 461 5.85 -35.53 19.68
CA ARG A 461 6.40 -35.54 21.04
C ARG A 461 5.54 -34.76 22.03
N ALA A 462 5.05 -33.57 21.66
CA ALA A 462 4.16 -32.78 22.49
C ALA A 462 2.82 -33.49 22.75
N LEU A 463 2.25 -34.15 21.74
CA LEU A 463 1.03 -34.94 21.87
C LEU A 463 1.22 -36.16 22.79
N ILE A 464 2.32 -36.89 22.65
CA ILE A 464 2.71 -37.96 23.59
C ILE A 464 2.77 -37.42 25.02
N THR A 465 3.39 -36.25 25.20
CA THR A 465 3.52 -35.57 26.49
C THR A 465 2.19 -35.26 27.16
N ILE A 466 1.23 -34.75 26.39
CA ILE A 466 -0.13 -34.47 26.87
C ILE A 466 -0.78 -35.72 27.45
N HIS A 467 -0.69 -36.82 26.71
CA HIS A 467 -1.42 -38.02 27.07
C HIS A 467 -0.77 -38.76 28.24
N TYR A 468 0.55 -38.95 28.26
CA TYR A 468 1.17 -39.61 29.42
C TYR A 468 1.05 -38.75 30.68
N HIS A 469 1.17 -37.42 30.57
CA HIS A 469 1.05 -36.55 31.74
C HIS A 469 -0.38 -36.51 32.30
N SER A 470 -1.39 -36.81 31.48
CA SER A 470 -2.76 -37.01 31.99
C SER A 470 -2.88 -38.26 32.88
N ILE A 471 -2.09 -39.30 32.60
CA ILE A 471 -1.99 -40.52 33.41
C ILE A 471 -1.30 -40.19 34.74
N GLU A 472 -0.15 -39.50 34.71
CA GLU A 472 0.58 -39.08 35.91
C GLU A 472 -0.29 -38.26 36.86
N LYS A 473 -1.02 -37.27 36.32
CA LYS A 473 -1.95 -36.45 37.11
C LYS A 473 -3.05 -37.28 37.75
N GLY A 474 -3.61 -38.24 37.02
CA GLY A 474 -4.63 -39.14 37.55
C GLY A 474 -4.10 -40.03 38.68
N LEU A 475 -2.88 -40.55 38.53
CA LEU A 475 -2.19 -41.34 39.57
C LEU A 475 -1.83 -40.50 40.81
N SER A 476 -1.60 -39.19 40.66
CA SER A 476 -1.23 -38.30 41.77
C SER A 476 -2.41 -37.79 42.61
N LEU A 477 -3.64 -38.16 42.26
CA LEU A 477 -4.82 -37.80 43.05
C LEU A 477 -4.82 -38.55 44.39
N HIS A 478 -5.50 -38.00 45.40
CA HIS A 478 -5.60 -38.64 46.71
C HIS A 478 -6.22 -40.04 46.63
N ASN A 479 -7.26 -40.21 45.80
CA ASN A 479 -7.92 -41.49 45.54
C ASN A 479 -8.08 -41.71 44.03
N PRO A 480 -7.05 -42.21 43.32
CA PRO A 480 -7.16 -42.49 41.89
C PRO A 480 -8.18 -43.61 41.64
N ARG A 481 -9.07 -43.45 40.64
CA ARG A 481 -10.08 -44.47 40.30
C ARG A 481 -9.44 -45.62 39.54
N PRO A 482 -9.57 -46.90 39.96
CA PRO A 482 -9.09 -48.04 39.17
C PRO A 482 -9.61 -48.01 37.73
N GLY A 483 -8.73 -48.25 36.77
CA GLY A 483 -9.04 -48.27 35.34
C GLY A 483 -9.32 -46.90 34.69
N PHE A 484 -8.97 -45.77 35.33
CA PHE A 484 -9.21 -44.45 34.75
C PHE A 484 -8.44 -44.22 33.44
N GLY A 485 -8.88 -43.24 32.64
CA GLY A 485 -8.05 -42.69 31.55
C GLY A 485 -7.90 -43.56 30.30
N VAL A 486 -8.74 -44.59 30.11
CA VAL A 486 -8.66 -45.53 28.97
C VAL A 486 -8.47 -44.82 27.62
N ALA A 487 -9.32 -43.84 27.29
CA ALA A 487 -9.21 -43.11 26.01
C ALA A 487 -7.87 -42.35 25.85
N ALA A 488 -7.31 -41.83 26.94
CA ALA A 488 -6.01 -41.16 26.91
C ALA A 488 -4.86 -42.14 26.71
N ILE A 489 -4.97 -43.35 27.28
CA ILE A 489 -4.01 -44.44 27.08
C ILE A 489 -4.06 -44.95 25.65
N ASP A 490 -5.24 -45.21 25.09
CA ASP A 490 -5.36 -45.66 23.69
C ASP A 490 -4.73 -44.63 22.73
N THR A 491 -5.07 -43.35 22.94
CA THR A 491 -4.48 -42.26 22.14
C THR A 491 -2.96 -42.13 22.33
N LEU A 492 -2.45 -42.39 23.54
CA LEU A 492 -1.00 -42.40 23.80
C LEU A 492 -0.31 -43.52 23.02
N LEU A 493 -0.86 -44.73 23.06
CA LEU A 493 -0.28 -45.88 22.36
C LEU A 493 -0.28 -45.68 20.84
N ASP A 494 -1.33 -45.07 20.28
CA ASP A 494 -1.38 -44.72 18.86
C ASP A 494 -0.31 -43.70 18.47
N HIS A 495 -0.08 -42.68 19.31
CA HIS A 495 1.00 -41.72 19.09
C HIS A 495 2.38 -42.35 19.25
N LEU A 496 2.56 -43.29 20.18
CA LEU A 496 3.81 -44.03 20.36
C LEU A 496 4.13 -44.90 19.13
N SER A 497 3.14 -45.66 18.62
CA SER A 497 3.28 -46.41 17.36
C SER A 497 3.67 -45.49 16.22
N ARG A 498 2.90 -44.41 16.00
CA ARG A 498 3.18 -43.45 14.92
C ARG A 498 4.57 -42.82 15.04
N TYR A 499 5.04 -42.56 16.27
CA TYR A 499 6.37 -42.00 16.49
C TYR A 499 7.46 -43.00 16.15
N LEU A 500 7.35 -44.23 16.65
CA LEU A 500 8.32 -45.30 16.38
C LEU A 500 8.39 -45.64 14.89
N ASP A 501 7.25 -45.75 14.22
CA ASP A 501 7.20 -46.06 12.78
C ASP A 501 7.89 -44.99 11.92
N LYS A 502 7.80 -43.72 12.33
CA LYS A 502 8.30 -42.59 11.54
C LYS A 502 9.71 -42.15 11.91
N TYR A 503 10.08 -42.21 13.19
CA TYR A 503 11.32 -41.62 13.72
C TYR A 503 12.17 -42.63 14.51
N GLY A 504 11.66 -43.83 14.78
CA GLY A 504 12.36 -44.85 15.57
C GLY A 504 12.36 -44.57 17.08
N PRO A 505 12.96 -45.47 17.87
CA PRO A 505 13.10 -45.30 19.31
C PRO A 505 13.94 -44.07 19.68
N ALA A 506 13.52 -43.34 20.71
CA ALA A 506 14.21 -42.14 21.18
C ALA A 506 14.15 -42.02 22.71
N ALA A 507 15.20 -41.47 23.34
CA ALA A 507 15.38 -41.45 24.79
C ALA A 507 14.17 -40.88 25.59
N HIS A 508 13.52 -39.85 25.06
CA HIS A 508 12.35 -39.23 25.69
C HIS A 508 11.11 -40.14 25.78
N LEU A 509 11.06 -41.25 25.03
CA LEU A 509 9.98 -42.24 25.12
C LEU A 509 10.05 -43.08 26.40
N SER A 510 11.15 -43.01 27.16
CA SER A 510 11.24 -43.64 28.49
C SER A 510 10.15 -43.14 29.45
N VAL A 511 9.88 -41.83 29.46
CA VAL A 511 8.91 -41.21 30.38
C VAL A 511 7.46 -41.71 30.18
N PRO A 512 6.89 -41.71 28.96
CA PRO A 512 5.56 -42.26 28.74
C PRO A 512 5.46 -43.76 29.05
N LEU A 513 6.53 -44.53 28.79
CA LEU A 513 6.56 -45.96 29.13
C LEU A 513 6.57 -46.18 30.64
N ASN A 514 7.39 -45.44 31.38
CA ASN A 514 7.40 -45.49 32.84
C ASN A 514 6.06 -45.03 33.45
N ALA A 515 5.39 -44.04 32.86
CA ALA A 515 4.04 -43.64 33.28
C ALA A 515 3.00 -44.74 33.04
N LEU A 516 3.11 -45.49 31.93
CA LEU A 516 2.26 -46.65 31.64
C LEU A 516 2.53 -47.81 32.60
N HIS A 517 3.79 -48.07 32.95
CA HIS A 517 4.16 -49.05 33.98
C HIS A 517 3.59 -48.69 35.35
N ALA A 518 3.77 -47.45 35.79
CA ALA A 518 3.17 -46.97 37.04
C ALA A 518 1.64 -47.11 37.05
N TYR A 519 0.99 -46.90 35.91
CA TYR A 519 -0.45 -47.14 35.76
C TYR A 519 -0.83 -48.61 35.87
N LEU A 520 -0.09 -49.51 35.21
CA LEU A 520 -0.30 -50.96 35.29
C LEU A 520 -0.11 -51.47 36.72
N ASP A 521 0.96 -51.05 37.38
CA ASP A 521 1.25 -51.43 38.77
C ASP A 521 0.16 -50.96 39.74
N PHE A 522 -0.30 -49.72 39.61
CA PHE A 522 -1.42 -49.20 40.39
C PHE A 522 -2.69 -50.05 40.20
N ASN A 523 -3.05 -50.37 38.95
CA ASN A 523 -4.25 -51.15 38.68
C ASN A 523 -4.14 -52.59 39.22
N ARG A 524 -2.96 -53.20 39.11
CA ARG A 524 -2.69 -54.53 39.68
C ARG A 524 -2.88 -54.54 41.19
N GLN A 525 -2.38 -53.52 41.89
CA GLN A 525 -2.57 -53.37 43.35
C GLN A 525 -4.04 -53.18 43.74
N GLN A 526 -4.88 -52.67 42.85
CA GLN A 526 -6.32 -52.50 43.05
C GLN A 526 -7.16 -53.68 42.54
N GLY A 527 -6.52 -54.79 42.13
CA GLY A 527 -7.21 -55.99 41.62
C GLY A 527 -7.80 -55.84 40.22
N VAL A 528 -7.34 -54.85 39.43
CA VAL A 528 -7.78 -54.63 38.04
C VAL A 528 -6.67 -55.06 37.09
N GLU A 529 -6.83 -56.20 36.43
CA GLU A 529 -5.88 -56.70 35.43
C GLU A 529 -6.17 -56.13 34.02
N LYS A 530 -5.10 -55.87 33.25
CA LYS A 530 -5.20 -55.38 31.87
C LYS A 530 -4.20 -56.08 30.92
N PRO A 531 -4.34 -57.40 30.67
CA PRO A 531 -3.34 -58.18 29.93
C PRO A 531 -3.03 -57.64 28.52
N ALA A 532 -4.05 -57.14 27.82
CA ALA A 532 -3.89 -56.54 26.49
C ALA A 532 -3.04 -55.26 26.51
N LEU A 533 -3.17 -54.44 27.55
CA LEU A 533 -2.35 -53.24 27.72
C LEU A 533 -0.92 -53.62 28.10
N GLU A 534 -0.74 -54.56 29.02
CA GLU A 534 0.57 -55.08 29.43
C GLU A 534 1.37 -55.58 28.22
N SER A 535 0.73 -56.35 27.34
CA SER A 535 1.36 -56.89 26.13
C SER A 535 1.82 -55.78 25.17
N ARG A 536 1.00 -54.73 25.00
CA ARG A 536 1.35 -53.57 24.15
C ARG A 536 2.50 -52.76 24.75
N VAL A 537 2.48 -52.50 26.06
CA VAL A 537 3.54 -51.76 26.75
C VAL A 537 4.87 -52.52 26.67
N ALA A 538 4.86 -53.83 26.88
CA ALA A 538 6.04 -54.68 26.76
C ALA A 538 6.66 -54.65 25.35
N ALA A 539 5.82 -54.65 24.30
CA ALA A 539 6.32 -54.54 22.92
C ALA A 539 7.03 -53.20 22.66
N PHE A 540 6.49 -52.08 23.17
CA PHE A 540 7.13 -50.78 23.05
C PHE A 540 8.42 -50.67 23.86
N GLU A 541 8.44 -51.23 25.07
CA GLU A 541 9.64 -51.32 25.91
C GLU A 541 10.73 -52.17 25.26
N GLN A 542 10.37 -53.30 24.64
CA GLN A 542 11.32 -54.13 23.92
C GLN A 542 11.93 -53.38 22.74
N ALA A 543 11.13 -52.67 21.96
CA ALA A 543 11.61 -51.83 20.86
C ALA A 543 12.55 -50.72 21.37
N TYR A 544 12.24 -50.10 22.51
CA TYR A 544 13.10 -49.11 23.16
C TYR A 544 14.42 -49.74 23.63
N THR A 545 14.35 -50.85 24.35
CA THR A 545 15.50 -51.50 24.99
C THR A 545 16.48 -52.06 23.98
N ASN A 546 15.98 -52.63 22.89
CA ASN A 546 16.81 -53.12 21.79
C ASN A 546 17.65 -52.00 21.15
N ALA A 547 17.15 -50.76 21.16
CA ALA A 547 17.81 -49.63 20.51
C ALA A 547 18.65 -48.77 21.47
N LEU A 548 18.22 -48.60 22.73
CA LEU A 548 18.75 -47.59 23.65
C LEU A 548 19.19 -48.14 25.01
N GLY A 549 19.03 -49.45 25.24
CA GLY A 549 19.31 -50.07 26.53
C GLY A 549 18.16 -49.93 27.54
N PRO A 550 18.39 -50.29 28.82
CA PRO A 550 17.34 -50.38 29.83
C PRO A 550 16.62 -49.04 30.03
N LEU A 551 15.33 -49.09 30.38
CA LEU A 551 14.58 -47.87 30.67
C LEU A 551 15.21 -47.12 31.85
N PRO A 552 15.59 -45.84 31.67
CA PRO A 552 16.04 -45.02 32.78
C PRO A 552 14.88 -44.73 33.73
N SER A 553 15.19 -44.46 35.00
CA SER A 553 14.20 -44.06 35.99
C SER A 553 13.59 -42.69 35.65
N GLY A 554 12.28 -42.53 35.85
CA GLY A 554 11.58 -41.25 35.76
C GLY A 554 10.28 -41.33 34.96
N GLY A 555 9.26 -40.55 35.36
CA GLY A 555 7.89 -40.70 34.85
C GLY A 555 6.99 -41.44 35.85
N GLY A 556 5.68 -41.19 35.77
CA GLY A 556 4.72 -41.70 36.75
C GLY A 556 4.55 -40.76 37.94
N VAL A 557 4.51 -41.30 39.16
CA VAL A 557 4.32 -40.52 40.40
C VAL A 557 5.48 -40.70 41.37
N LYS A 558 5.81 -39.63 42.10
CA LYS A 558 6.82 -39.61 43.15
C LYS A 558 6.18 -39.19 44.48
N ALA A 559 6.43 -39.94 45.54
CA ALA A 559 6.11 -39.51 46.90
C ALA A 559 7.09 -38.40 47.34
N LEU A 560 6.56 -37.29 47.85
CA LEU A 560 7.36 -36.16 48.33
C LEU A 560 6.94 -35.81 49.77
N PRO A 561 7.76 -36.16 50.77
CA PRO A 561 7.52 -35.81 52.16
C PRO A 561 7.52 -34.30 52.38
N ARG A 562 6.66 -33.82 53.30
CA ARG A 562 6.60 -32.39 53.67
C ARG A 562 7.94 -31.84 54.14
N HIS A 563 8.68 -32.60 54.96
CA HIS A 563 9.95 -32.15 55.54
C HIS A 563 11.03 -31.88 54.46
N GLU A 564 10.99 -32.57 53.31
CA GLU A 564 11.91 -32.28 52.20
C GLU A 564 11.62 -30.91 51.59
N ILE A 565 10.34 -30.53 51.47
CA ILE A 565 9.94 -29.20 50.99
C ILE A 565 10.32 -28.13 52.01
N GLU A 566 10.02 -28.36 53.29
CA GLU A 566 10.35 -27.43 54.37
C GLU A 566 11.86 -27.17 54.46
N ALA A 567 12.67 -28.23 54.36
CA ALA A 567 14.12 -28.11 54.32
C ALA A 567 14.62 -27.32 53.10
N ALA A 568 14.01 -27.53 51.92
CA ALA A 568 14.38 -26.82 50.70
C ALA A 568 14.05 -25.32 50.73
N VAL A 569 13.00 -24.90 51.44
CA VAL A 569 12.60 -23.49 51.54
C VAL A 569 13.20 -22.76 52.73
N ALA A 570 13.80 -23.47 53.70
CA ALA A 570 14.34 -22.89 54.93
C ALA A 570 15.38 -21.77 54.68
N GLY A 571 16.15 -21.86 53.60
CA GLY A 571 17.14 -20.85 53.21
C GLY A 571 16.60 -19.68 52.38
N VAL A 572 15.32 -19.70 52.00
CA VAL A 572 14.71 -18.69 51.10
C VAL A 572 13.94 -17.66 51.92
N GLY A 573 14.63 -16.59 52.31
CA GLY A 573 14.04 -15.45 53.02
C GLY A 573 13.33 -14.44 52.11
N ALA A 574 12.54 -13.54 52.71
CA ALA A 574 11.85 -12.47 51.99
C ALA A 574 12.81 -11.59 51.17
N ASP A 575 14.02 -11.37 51.69
CA ASP A 575 15.08 -10.59 51.04
C ASP A 575 15.44 -11.09 49.65
N PHE A 576 15.36 -12.40 49.38
CA PHE A 576 15.58 -12.96 48.04
C PHE A 576 14.63 -12.35 47.00
N PHE A 577 13.37 -12.16 47.38
CA PHE A 577 12.36 -11.58 46.51
C PHE A 577 12.46 -10.05 46.47
N MET A 578 12.71 -9.43 47.64
CA MET A 578 12.71 -7.97 47.79
C MET A 578 13.95 -7.31 47.20
N LYS A 579 15.11 -8.00 47.21
CA LYS A 579 16.38 -7.49 46.65
C LYS A 579 16.58 -7.84 45.17
N ARG A 580 15.60 -8.45 44.52
CA ARG A 580 15.63 -8.64 43.07
C ARG A 580 15.37 -7.29 42.40
N TYR A 581 16.39 -6.77 41.71
CA TYR A 581 16.35 -5.52 40.92
C TYR A 581 16.73 -5.73 39.46
N SER A 582 16.26 -4.88 38.56
CA SER A 582 16.65 -4.93 37.14
C SER A 582 18.00 -4.24 37.00
N ILE A 583 19.06 -5.02 36.88
CA ILE A 583 20.44 -4.56 36.99
C ILE A 583 20.94 -4.05 35.64
N ARG A 584 21.43 -2.82 35.61
CA ARG A 584 21.95 -2.15 34.39
C ARG A 584 23.40 -1.68 34.54
N GLN A 585 24.03 -2.04 35.65
CA GLN A 585 25.43 -1.79 35.92
C GLN A 585 26.07 -3.15 36.15
N PHE A 586 27.02 -3.52 35.31
CA PHE A 586 27.69 -4.81 35.39
C PHE A 586 29.17 -4.60 35.60
N ALA A 587 29.78 -5.41 36.45
CA ALA A 587 31.22 -5.42 36.62
C ALA A 587 31.89 -5.91 35.31
N PRO A 588 33.10 -5.42 34.97
CA PRO A 588 33.86 -5.84 33.79
C PRO A 588 34.51 -7.22 34.01
N VAL A 589 33.73 -8.19 34.48
CA VAL A 589 34.15 -9.56 34.79
C VAL A 589 33.31 -10.51 33.93
N ASP A 590 33.97 -11.52 33.36
CA ASP A 590 33.26 -12.50 32.55
C ASP A 590 32.33 -13.36 33.41
N VAL A 591 31.12 -13.65 32.91
CA VAL A 591 30.20 -14.59 33.53
C VAL A 591 30.46 -15.99 32.96
N PRO A 592 30.90 -16.96 33.79
CA PRO A 592 31.14 -18.32 33.34
C PRO A 592 29.87 -18.97 32.77
N MET A 593 30.00 -19.66 31.64
CA MET A 593 28.89 -20.41 31.03
C MET A 593 28.27 -21.44 31.97
N ALA A 594 29.06 -22.05 32.87
CA ALA A 594 28.56 -22.99 33.87
C ALA A 594 27.48 -22.39 34.78
N LEU A 595 27.57 -21.08 35.12
CA LEU A 595 26.53 -20.41 35.91
C LEU A 595 25.26 -20.20 35.08
N ILE A 596 25.40 -19.92 33.79
CA ILE A 596 24.26 -19.78 32.87
C ILE A 596 23.55 -21.13 32.69
N GLU A 597 24.30 -22.20 32.49
CA GLU A 597 23.77 -23.56 32.38
C GLU A 597 23.05 -24.00 33.66
N GLU A 598 23.62 -23.73 34.83
CA GLU A 598 23.00 -24.00 36.12
C GLU A 598 21.72 -23.17 36.30
N ALA A 599 21.70 -21.91 35.87
CA ALA A 599 20.50 -21.09 35.89
C ALA A 599 19.38 -21.68 35.01
N VAL A 600 19.72 -22.11 33.79
CA VAL A 600 18.78 -22.74 32.86
C VAL A 600 18.28 -24.08 33.42
N ARG A 601 19.16 -24.90 34.01
CA ARG A 601 18.79 -26.18 34.66
C ARG A 601 17.78 -25.97 35.78
N ARG A 602 17.97 -24.96 36.62
CA ARG A 602 16.98 -24.58 37.66
C ARG A 602 15.66 -24.14 37.05
N ALA A 603 15.70 -23.35 35.98
CA ALA A 603 14.51 -22.90 35.26
C ALA A 603 13.74 -24.03 34.57
N GLN A 604 14.34 -25.18 34.25
CA GLN A 604 13.61 -26.32 33.66
C GLN A 604 12.50 -26.86 34.58
N LYS A 605 12.52 -26.54 35.88
CA LYS A 605 11.45 -26.92 36.81
C LYS A 605 10.19 -26.04 36.71
N THR A 606 10.18 -25.03 35.83
CA THR A 606 9.02 -24.17 35.58
C THR A 606 7.78 -25.00 35.21
N PRO A 607 6.61 -24.71 35.80
CA PRO A 607 5.36 -25.32 35.37
C PRO A 607 4.99 -24.90 33.94
N ALA A 608 4.63 -25.88 33.11
CA ALA A 608 4.16 -25.67 31.75
C ALA A 608 2.82 -26.39 31.54
N VAL A 609 2.01 -25.91 30.60
CA VAL A 609 0.72 -26.55 30.28
C VAL A 609 0.93 -28.03 29.93
N CYS A 610 0.27 -28.91 30.70
CA CYS A 610 0.44 -30.36 30.60
C CYS A 610 1.91 -30.82 30.53
N ASN A 611 2.83 -30.13 31.22
CA ASN A 611 4.25 -30.45 31.31
C ASN A 611 5.01 -30.54 29.97
N ARG A 612 4.55 -29.83 28.93
CA ARG A 612 5.17 -29.87 27.59
C ARG A 612 6.50 -29.13 27.47
N GLN A 613 6.92 -28.40 28.51
CA GLN A 613 8.22 -27.74 28.63
C GLN A 613 8.63 -26.94 27.37
N SER A 614 7.75 -26.02 26.95
CA SER A 614 7.91 -25.29 25.69
C SER A 614 9.04 -24.26 25.68
N GLY A 615 9.54 -23.86 26.86
CA GLY A 615 10.53 -22.81 27.04
C GLY A 615 11.95 -23.20 26.56
N ARG A 616 12.65 -22.26 25.92
CA ARG A 616 14.07 -22.41 25.54
C ARG A 616 14.86 -21.14 25.89
N ALA A 617 16.16 -21.30 26.07
CA ALA A 617 17.10 -20.22 26.36
C ALA A 617 18.23 -20.23 25.32
N TRP A 618 18.26 -19.22 24.45
CA TRP A 618 19.34 -19.02 23.48
C TRP A 618 20.39 -18.11 24.08
N ILE A 619 21.61 -18.62 24.26
CA ILE A 619 22.69 -17.87 24.88
C ILE A 619 23.54 -17.21 23.80
N VAL A 620 23.58 -15.88 23.83
CA VAL A 620 24.42 -15.07 22.93
C VAL A 620 25.62 -14.58 23.74
N SER A 621 26.80 -14.93 23.24
CA SER A 621 28.11 -14.58 23.79
C SER A 621 28.95 -13.90 22.72
N GLY A 622 29.97 -13.13 23.12
CA GLY A 622 30.81 -12.37 22.19
C GLY A 622 30.28 -10.96 21.99
N SER A 623 31.19 -9.99 22.05
CA SER A 623 30.85 -8.56 22.05
C SER A 623 30.11 -8.12 20.79
N GLU A 624 30.50 -8.63 19.61
CA GLU A 624 29.88 -8.28 18.32
C GLU A 624 28.44 -8.81 18.22
N ASP A 625 28.21 -10.07 18.55
CA ASP A 625 26.89 -10.70 18.48
C ASP A 625 25.95 -10.12 19.54
N ILE A 626 26.45 -9.86 20.75
CA ILE A 626 25.70 -9.15 21.80
C ILE A 626 25.29 -7.76 21.31
N ALA A 627 26.25 -6.98 20.77
CA ALA A 627 25.96 -5.65 20.24
C ALA A 627 24.91 -5.72 19.13
N ARG A 628 24.99 -6.71 18.24
CA ARG A 628 24.02 -6.89 17.15
C ARG A 628 22.62 -7.24 17.67
N VAL A 629 22.50 -8.18 18.61
CA VAL A 629 21.21 -8.56 19.19
C VAL A 629 20.58 -7.40 19.97
N LEU A 630 21.37 -6.68 20.75
CA LEU A 630 20.91 -5.51 21.49
C LEU A 630 20.53 -4.35 20.56
N ASP A 631 21.18 -4.19 19.41
CA ASP A 631 20.78 -3.23 18.39
C ASP A 631 19.42 -3.58 17.78
N ILE A 632 19.15 -4.86 17.51
CA ILE A 632 17.84 -5.31 17.03
C ILE A 632 16.75 -5.07 18.10
N GLN A 633 17.05 -5.31 19.38
CA GLN A 633 16.12 -5.14 20.51
C GLN A 633 15.90 -3.66 20.91
N LYS A 634 16.88 -2.77 20.72
CA LYS A 634 16.85 -1.30 20.97
C LYS A 634 16.63 -0.82 22.42
N GLY A 635 16.51 -1.70 23.41
CA GLY A 635 16.18 -1.38 24.81
C GLY A 635 17.36 -1.29 25.79
N ALA A 636 18.58 -1.60 25.36
CA ALA A 636 19.76 -1.64 26.23
C ALA A 636 20.77 -0.48 26.04
N ARG A 637 20.42 0.58 25.29
CA ARG A 637 21.40 1.60 24.82
C ARG A 637 22.24 2.25 25.92
N GLY A 638 21.74 2.36 27.14
CA GLY A 638 22.45 3.01 28.26
C GLY A 638 23.50 2.14 28.96
N PHE A 639 23.55 0.84 28.65
CA PHE A 639 24.45 -0.10 29.35
C PHE A 639 24.88 -1.30 28.48
N ALA A 640 24.58 -1.28 27.17
CA ALA A 640 24.80 -2.40 26.26
C ALA A 640 26.26 -2.89 26.25
N GLU A 641 27.22 -1.96 26.37
CA GLU A 641 28.66 -2.26 26.37
C GLU A 641 29.11 -3.04 27.61
N GLN A 642 28.35 -2.98 28.71
CA GLN A 642 28.63 -3.69 29.95
C GLN A 642 27.99 -5.09 29.99
N VAL A 643 27.11 -5.41 29.03
CA VAL A 643 26.39 -6.69 29.02
C VAL A 643 27.35 -7.82 28.66
N ASN A 644 27.49 -8.80 29.54
CA ASN A 644 28.41 -9.91 29.33
C ASN A 644 27.77 -11.08 28.54
N LYS A 645 26.49 -11.38 28.80
CA LYS A 645 25.71 -12.38 28.06
C LYS A 645 24.30 -11.84 27.77
N VAL A 646 23.73 -12.25 26.65
CA VAL A 646 22.30 -12.03 26.36
C VAL A 646 21.60 -13.38 26.25
N ILE A 647 20.55 -13.59 27.04
CA ILE A 647 19.71 -14.78 26.95
C ILE A 647 18.42 -14.42 26.22
N VAL A 648 18.18 -14.97 25.04
CA VAL A 648 16.88 -14.84 24.34
C VAL A 648 15.98 -15.98 24.81
N VAL A 649 14.93 -15.63 25.55
CA VAL A 649 13.95 -16.58 26.06
C VAL A 649 12.86 -16.77 25.01
N THR A 650 12.59 -18.02 24.64
CA THR A 650 11.58 -18.37 23.63
C THR A 650 10.63 -19.45 24.14
N SER A 651 9.51 -19.64 23.44
CA SER A 651 8.58 -20.76 23.62
C SER A 651 8.24 -21.37 22.27
N ASP A 652 8.36 -22.69 22.14
CA ASP A 652 8.16 -23.41 20.88
C ASP A 652 6.69 -23.77 20.64
N LEU A 653 6.12 -23.22 19.55
CA LEU A 653 4.72 -23.38 19.18
C LEU A 653 4.31 -24.83 18.87
N CYS A 654 5.26 -25.72 18.56
CA CYS A 654 5.01 -27.15 18.34
C CYS A 654 4.37 -27.84 19.56
N ASN A 655 4.47 -27.22 20.75
CA ASN A 655 3.92 -27.73 22.00
C ASN A 655 2.45 -27.40 22.24
N PHE A 656 1.72 -26.81 21.30
CA PHE A 656 0.30 -26.46 21.51
C PHE A 656 -0.59 -27.17 20.48
N GLN A 657 -1.82 -27.50 20.86
CA GLN A 657 -2.68 -28.42 20.09
C GLN A 657 -4.09 -27.89 19.79
N SER A 658 -4.49 -26.74 20.33
CA SER A 658 -5.83 -26.19 20.07
C SER A 658 -5.82 -24.67 19.84
N PRO A 659 -6.82 -24.11 19.13
CA PRO A 659 -6.97 -22.66 18.99
C PRO A 659 -7.10 -21.91 20.34
N GLY A 660 -7.56 -22.60 21.39
CA GLY A 660 -7.64 -22.05 22.75
C GLY A 660 -6.26 -21.77 23.36
N GLU A 661 -5.24 -22.53 22.97
CA GLU A 661 -3.87 -22.40 23.49
C GLU A 661 -3.02 -21.36 22.75
N ARG A 662 -3.61 -20.54 21.86
CA ARG A 662 -2.85 -19.56 21.04
C ARG A 662 -2.02 -18.55 21.85
N TYR A 663 -2.42 -18.26 23.08
CA TYR A 663 -1.69 -17.38 23.99
C TYR A 663 -0.79 -18.14 24.99
N GLN A 664 -0.85 -19.47 24.98
CA GLN A 664 -0.18 -20.30 25.99
C GLN A 664 1.34 -20.23 25.88
N SER A 665 1.89 -20.01 24.69
CA SER A 665 3.34 -19.77 24.51
C SER A 665 3.85 -18.57 25.31
N TRP A 666 3.05 -17.50 25.41
CA TRP A 666 3.40 -16.32 26.20
C TRP A 666 3.32 -16.57 27.70
N ILE A 667 2.36 -17.38 28.13
CA ILE A 667 2.18 -17.77 29.54
C ILE A 667 3.33 -18.67 29.98
N ASP A 668 3.54 -19.80 29.30
CA ASP A 668 4.62 -20.74 29.59
C ASP A 668 5.99 -20.05 29.51
N GLY A 669 6.21 -19.29 28.44
CA GLY A 669 7.45 -18.57 28.23
C GLY A 669 7.72 -17.50 29.30
N GLY A 670 6.67 -16.80 29.75
CA GLY A 670 6.77 -15.83 30.84
C GLY A 670 7.11 -16.46 32.19
N LEU A 671 6.49 -17.61 32.49
CA LEU A 671 6.81 -18.39 33.70
C LEU A 671 8.26 -18.89 33.67
N PHE A 672 8.73 -19.33 32.50
CA PHE A 672 10.10 -19.81 32.31
C PHE A 672 11.10 -18.66 32.45
N ALA A 673 10.82 -17.50 31.84
CA ALA A 673 11.62 -16.30 32.02
C ALA A 673 11.73 -15.89 33.50
N MET A 674 10.62 -15.91 34.24
CA MET A 674 10.63 -15.55 35.66
C MET A 674 11.44 -16.53 36.51
N SER A 675 11.32 -17.83 36.24
CA SER A 675 12.11 -18.87 36.93
C SER A 675 13.60 -18.71 36.62
N LEU A 676 13.95 -18.38 35.38
CA LEU A 676 15.33 -18.11 34.97
C LEU A 676 15.89 -16.84 35.64
N ILE A 677 15.09 -15.79 35.79
CA ILE A 677 15.50 -14.57 36.51
C ILE A 677 15.80 -14.88 37.97
N TYR A 678 14.94 -15.66 38.64
CA TYR A 678 15.21 -16.08 40.03
C TYR A 678 16.41 -17.03 40.12
N ALA A 679 16.61 -17.91 39.12
CA ALA A 679 17.77 -18.78 39.08
C ALA A 679 19.07 -17.97 38.96
N LEU A 680 19.13 -16.99 38.05
CA LEU A 680 20.26 -16.06 37.92
C LEU A 680 20.51 -15.29 39.23
N HIS A 681 19.44 -14.78 39.86
CA HIS A 681 19.54 -14.08 41.13
C HIS A 681 20.09 -14.98 42.25
N SER A 682 19.65 -16.24 42.31
CA SER A 682 20.13 -17.22 43.29
C SER A 682 21.61 -17.60 43.12
N LEU A 683 22.19 -17.30 41.96
CA LEU A 683 23.60 -17.52 41.64
C LEU A 683 24.42 -16.22 41.78
N GLY A 684 23.84 -15.14 42.29
CA GLY A 684 24.51 -13.85 42.48
C GLY A 684 24.72 -13.06 41.19
N LEU A 685 24.03 -13.43 40.09
CA LEU A 685 24.14 -12.72 38.81
C LEU A 685 23.14 -11.57 38.71
N GLY A 686 23.58 -10.46 38.13
CA GLY A 686 22.71 -9.37 37.74
C GLY A 686 21.95 -9.71 36.46
N SER A 687 20.66 -9.37 36.42
CA SER A 687 19.87 -9.50 35.19
C SER A 687 18.94 -8.31 34.97
N CYS A 688 18.71 -7.98 33.69
CA CYS A 688 17.71 -7.00 33.27
C CYS A 688 16.84 -7.56 32.14
N CYS A 689 15.53 -7.55 32.38
CA CYS A 689 14.55 -7.88 31.35
C CYS A 689 14.53 -6.81 30.27
N LEU A 690 14.70 -7.25 29.03
CA LEU A 690 14.62 -6.46 27.82
C LEU A 690 13.38 -6.93 27.06
N ASN A 691 12.31 -6.15 27.15
CA ASN A 691 11.04 -6.48 26.52
C ASN A 691 11.20 -6.69 25.01
N TRP A 692 10.53 -7.72 24.46
CA TRP A 692 10.49 -7.91 23.01
C TRP A 692 9.45 -6.98 22.38
N SER A 693 8.14 -7.19 22.57
CA SER A 693 7.04 -6.38 21.99
C SER A 693 7.33 -5.75 20.62
N MET A 694 7.89 -6.55 19.70
CA MET A 694 8.34 -6.08 18.38
C MET A 694 7.35 -6.43 17.28
N GLU A 695 7.31 -5.61 16.23
CA GLU A 695 6.61 -5.95 14.98
C GLU A 695 7.34 -7.08 14.23
N TYR A 696 6.58 -7.80 13.38
CA TYR A 696 7.02 -8.99 12.64
C TYR A 696 8.36 -8.83 11.92
N ARG A 697 8.69 -7.63 11.41
CA ARG A 697 9.96 -7.39 10.69
C ARG A 697 11.17 -7.59 11.57
N ARG A 698 11.11 -7.09 12.81
CA ARG A 698 12.18 -7.23 13.79
C ARG A 698 12.22 -8.64 14.37
N ASP A 699 11.05 -9.26 14.57
CA ASP A 699 10.96 -10.68 14.93
C ASP A 699 11.68 -11.57 13.91
N MET A 700 11.40 -11.37 12.62
CA MET A 700 12.07 -12.06 11.53
C MET A 700 13.56 -11.72 11.44
N GLU A 701 13.96 -10.47 11.69
CA GLU A 701 15.37 -10.06 11.68
C GLU A 701 16.18 -10.81 12.76
N LEU A 702 15.71 -10.82 14.00
CA LEU A 702 16.36 -11.54 15.09
C LEU A 702 16.44 -13.04 14.79
N LYS A 703 15.34 -13.63 14.31
CA LYS A 703 15.30 -15.05 13.97
C LYS A 703 16.27 -15.42 12.87
N ARG A 704 16.40 -14.60 11.83
CA ARG A 704 17.37 -14.81 10.76
C ARG A 704 18.80 -14.74 11.29
N PHE A 705 19.09 -13.75 12.13
CA PHE A 705 20.41 -13.56 12.71
C PHE A 705 20.83 -14.76 13.56
N LEU A 706 19.96 -15.20 14.47
CA LEU A 706 20.21 -16.35 15.36
C LEU A 706 19.97 -17.71 14.71
N LYS A 707 19.56 -17.76 13.43
CA LYS A 707 19.11 -18.97 12.73
C LYS A 707 18.03 -19.74 13.52
N MET A 708 17.16 -18.99 14.20
CA MET A 708 16.11 -19.52 15.06
C MET A 708 14.92 -20.04 14.24
N PRO A 709 14.34 -21.21 14.59
CA PRO A 709 13.15 -21.73 13.93
C PRO A 709 11.97 -20.77 13.99
N GLN A 710 11.16 -20.75 12.93
CA GLN A 710 9.94 -19.92 12.91
C GLN A 710 8.87 -20.43 13.89
N SER A 711 8.95 -21.67 14.38
CA SER A 711 8.08 -22.19 15.44
C SER A 711 8.31 -21.50 16.78
N GLU A 712 9.47 -20.89 17.03
CA GLU A 712 9.79 -20.30 18.32
C GLU A 712 9.29 -18.85 18.45
N THR A 713 8.49 -18.61 19.48
CA THR A 713 8.01 -17.28 19.86
C THR A 713 9.00 -16.66 20.83
N VAL A 714 9.54 -15.49 20.49
CA VAL A 714 10.46 -14.74 21.36
C VAL A 714 9.65 -14.05 22.45
N ILE A 715 9.94 -14.38 23.70
CA ILE A 715 9.23 -13.90 24.89
C ILE A 715 9.86 -12.59 25.35
N MET A 716 11.16 -12.65 25.65
CA MET A 716 11.97 -11.50 26.05
C MET A 716 13.45 -11.83 25.93
N LEU A 717 14.29 -10.81 26.06
CA LEU A 717 15.72 -10.97 26.20
C LEU A 717 16.11 -10.63 27.64
N LEU A 718 17.15 -11.28 28.15
CA LEU A 718 17.75 -10.96 29.44
C LEU A 718 19.18 -10.51 29.19
N ALA A 719 19.52 -9.28 29.58
CA ALA A 719 20.92 -8.88 29.73
C ALA A 719 21.43 -9.43 31.05
N VAL A 720 22.59 -10.10 31.03
CA VAL A 720 23.18 -10.77 32.19
C VAL A 720 24.64 -10.34 32.35
N GLY A 721 25.05 -10.13 33.59
CA GLY A 721 26.42 -9.76 33.95
C GLY A 721 26.70 -9.93 35.45
N ALA A 722 27.97 -9.83 35.82
CA ALA A 722 28.40 -9.84 37.22
C ALA A 722 27.96 -8.55 37.94
N LEU A 723 27.62 -8.64 39.22
CA LEU A 723 27.31 -7.48 40.05
C LEU A 723 28.61 -6.73 40.42
N PRO A 724 28.66 -5.40 40.31
CA PRO A 724 29.73 -4.61 40.93
C PRO A 724 29.54 -4.53 42.45
N GLU A 725 30.58 -4.10 43.19
CA GLU A 725 30.53 -3.95 44.65
C GLU A 725 29.44 -2.98 45.11
N GLU A 726 29.29 -1.87 44.39
CA GLU A 726 28.22 -0.90 44.58
C GLU A 726 27.47 -0.68 43.27
N LEU A 727 26.14 -0.63 43.34
CA LEU A 727 25.28 -0.37 42.19
C LEU A 727 24.06 0.47 42.54
N ALA A 728 23.61 1.24 41.56
CA ALA A 728 22.33 1.92 41.60
C ALA A 728 21.24 1.11 40.90
N VAL A 729 20.06 1.04 41.53
CA VAL A 729 18.87 0.37 40.98
C VAL A 729 17.70 1.35 40.94
N ALA A 730 16.78 1.14 40.01
CA ALA A 730 15.53 1.89 40.01
C ALA A 730 14.67 1.43 41.20
N GLU A 731 14.31 2.37 42.08
CA GLU A 731 13.50 2.09 43.27
C GLU A 731 12.12 1.50 42.91
N SER A 732 11.44 2.13 41.93
CA SER A 732 10.14 1.70 41.38
C SER A 732 9.16 1.22 42.47
N THR A 733 8.73 2.13 43.35
CA THR A 733 7.81 1.85 44.46
C THR A 733 6.65 0.96 44.03
N ARG A 734 6.42 -0.14 44.75
CA ARG A 734 5.36 -1.10 44.44
C ARG A 734 4.00 -0.52 44.80
N LYS A 735 2.98 -0.92 44.04
CA LYS A 735 1.59 -0.61 44.38
C LYS A 735 1.24 -1.18 45.77
N PRO A 736 0.36 -0.51 46.52
CA PRO A 736 -0.18 -1.06 47.76
C PRO A 736 -0.84 -2.43 47.52
N LEU A 737 -0.86 -3.28 48.56
CA LEU A 737 -1.35 -4.66 48.47
C LEU A 737 -2.83 -4.70 48.05
N GLU A 738 -3.62 -3.78 48.57
CA GLU A 738 -5.05 -3.61 48.32
C GLU A 738 -5.39 -3.26 46.86
N GLU A 739 -4.45 -2.71 46.08
CA GLU A 739 -4.66 -2.49 44.63
C GLU A 739 -4.48 -3.76 43.79
N VAL A 740 -3.79 -4.77 44.34
CA VAL A 740 -3.42 -5.99 43.61
C VAL A 740 -4.20 -7.20 44.11
N MET A 741 -4.47 -7.27 45.42
CA MET A 741 -5.24 -8.33 46.06
C MET A 741 -6.71 -7.94 46.13
N VAL A 742 -7.52 -8.52 45.25
CA VAL A 742 -8.98 -8.41 45.30
C VAL A 742 -9.55 -9.69 45.88
N GLN A 743 -10.11 -9.60 47.07
CA GLN A 743 -10.80 -10.73 47.70
C GLN A 743 -12.25 -10.75 47.25
N PHE A 744 -12.64 -11.80 46.52
CA PHE A 744 -14.04 -12.06 46.26
C PHE A 744 -14.73 -12.41 47.59
N SER A 745 -15.66 -11.56 48.00
CA SER A 745 -16.54 -11.82 49.14
C SER A 745 -17.86 -12.34 48.57
N ALA A 746 -18.22 -13.58 48.90
CA ALA A 746 -19.46 -14.20 48.46
C ALA A 746 -20.68 -13.57 49.14
#